data_AF-A0A8H4KD78-F1
#
_entry.id   AF-A0A8H4KD78-F1
#
_cell.length_a   1.000
_cell.length_b   1.000
_cell.length_c   1.000
_cell.angle_alpha   90.00
_cell.angle_beta   90.00
_cell.angle_gamma   90.00
#
_symmetry.space_group_name_H-M   'P 1'
#
loop_
_entity.id
_entity.type
_entity.pdbx_description
1 polymer ?
#
loop_
_entity_poly.entity_id
_entity_poly.type
_entity_poly.pdbx_seq_one_letter_code
_entity_poly.pdbx_strand_id
1 'polypeptide(L)'
;MEDTRQLPDGIIELAPRTGTSFFVNKGQRLTVIDPEGGQVSDLVAFNRHDTDEVISNGRTFDYADTIYLTTSHPLYSNRSNVMLRIVEDTCGRHDFLLTPCSKDTFRIIYGDKEPHHGCFGNLSLALGKHGIVPDRIPCAFNCFMNVPVDGKTGKFTVEPPISKAGDHIDFVAKMDLIVAITACSAAKSNGGSYKPIHSLEDALQGKGVHVDSDNHICWDQDAEQHPRNWSFGTKTYTAALRCWLEMYMTAISSSGTATADSARDEYGVSRTLAYFAFVTIYLLGQTIGSIFCSPISEVFGRRTIYILAATIFCISSAIVAAVPSIVAVYFGRFFQGVAAAIPATVAFGNFDDMYNAEHRIWVIYVYTILGMLGLALGPIYSTYITSSIGWRWVYYISTIVMGATAVGCIFTRESNANQLLDKIVKQLREETGTQDVQSGHAERARFSVAAFPQDALFRPLKFLVTDPLVFFCAVLCAIAFGLIYGLTESLTIVYTAPPFHFSQNNSSLAFVAIAIGEVLNILPRIYDAYIYKKYRKTHQRILPESKITSFAVSAPSLAIGLWLFAWTIPPRVTCVPWPVSMMGLIMVGFSANDFSYVLFGYATDSYGKYAASAVSAISLTRTMTAAIFPIFTHQMYTGLGSNVATSILAAVASVFAVTPFLFLRYGQRLRHRSKFAADNEQALELENLHMKDKD
;
A
#
# COMPACT_ATOMS: atom_id res chain seq x y z
N MET A 1 -1.39 -41.15 18.93
CA MET A 1 -1.74 -41.11 17.51
C MET A 1 -2.52 -39.83 17.33
N GLU A 2 -2.18 -38.98 16.36
CA GLU A 2 -2.94 -37.75 16.13
C GLU A 2 -4.33 -38.13 15.62
N ASP A 3 -5.35 -37.89 16.45
CA ASP A 3 -6.75 -38.25 16.20
C ASP A 3 -7.40 -37.40 15.08
N THR A 4 -6.68 -36.38 14.62
CA THR A 4 -7.06 -35.42 13.58
C THR A 4 -5.94 -35.26 12.56
N ARG A 5 -6.28 -35.24 11.28
CA ARG A 5 -5.36 -34.93 10.18
C ARG A 5 -5.80 -33.64 9.50
N GLN A 6 -4.90 -32.66 9.36
CA GLN A 6 -5.14 -31.53 8.48
C GLN A 6 -5.02 -31.99 7.03
N LEU A 7 -6.11 -31.83 6.27
CA LEU A 7 -6.13 -32.02 4.83
C LEU A 7 -5.84 -30.68 4.14
N PRO A 8 -5.54 -30.68 2.82
CA PRO A 8 -5.67 -29.47 2.02
C PRO A 8 -7.03 -28.81 2.26
N ASP A 9 -7.07 -27.52 2.02
CA ASP A 9 -8.28 -26.71 2.10
C ASP A 9 -8.80 -26.28 3.48
N GLY A 10 -7.95 -26.34 4.52
CA GLY A 10 -8.34 -25.93 5.88
C GLY A 10 -9.36 -26.88 6.52
N ILE A 11 -9.48 -28.09 5.95
CA ILE A 11 -10.34 -29.17 6.41
C ILE A 11 -9.60 -29.99 7.47
N ILE A 12 -10.21 -30.10 8.65
CA ILE A 12 -9.78 -31.05 9.68
C ILE A 12 -10.52 -32.36 9.45
N GLU A 13 -9.79 -33.41 9.11
CA GLU A 13 -10.31 -34.77 9.08
C GLU A 13 -10.23 -35.39 10.47
N LEU A 14 -11.38 -35.74 11.01
CA LEU A 14 -11.51 -36.60 12.19
C LEU A 14 -11.48 -38.05 11.73
N ALA A 15 -10.51 -38.81 12.23
CA ALA A 15 -10.46 -40.24 12.00
C ALA A 15 -11.73 -40.94 12.54
N PRO A 16 -12.11 -42.12 11.99
CA PRO A 16 -13.25 -42.84 12.49
C PRO A 16 -13.14 -43.11 14.00
N ARG A 17 -14.24 -42.87 14.73
CA ARG A 17 -14.34 -43.09 16.18
C ARG A 17 -13.45 -42.18 17.04
N THR A 18 -13.02 -41.03 16.53
CA THR A 18 -12.31 -40.00 17.31
C THR A 18 -13.16 -38.74 17.53
N GLY A 19 -12.64 -37.79 18.31
CA GLY A 19 -13.29 -36.50 18.56
C GLY A 19 -12.28 -35.38 18.74
N THR A 20 -12.71 -34.15 18.43
CA THR A 20 -11.91 -32.95 18.63
C THR A 20 -12.77 -31.79 19.14
N SER A 21 -12.11 -30.70 19.49
CA SER A 21 -12.74 -29.46 19.93
C SER A 21 -11.89 -28.24 19.59
N PHE A 22 -12.58 -27.14 19.33
CA PHE A 22 -12.01 -25.88 18.84
C PHE A 22 -12.90 -24.70 19.23
N PHE A 23 -12.42 -23.47 18.99
CA PHE A 23 -13.17 -22.24 19.27
C PHE A 23 -13.84 -21.71 18.02
N VAL A 24 -15.09 -21.28 18.14
CA VAL A 24 -15.86 -20.63 17.06
C VAL A 24 -16.31 -19.26 17.55
N ASN A 25 -15.77 -18.18 16.99
CA ASN A 25 -16.14 -16.84 17.40
C ASN A 25 -17.51 -16.45 16.80
N LYS A 26 -18.20 -15.52 17.47
CA LYS A 26 -19.47 -14.98 16.99
C LYS A 26 -19.35 -14.49 15.55
N GLY A 27 -20.27 -14.95 14.69
CA GLY A 27 -20.32 -14.62 13.27
C GLY A 27 -19.56 -15.58 12.35
N GLN A 28 -18.69 -16.44 12.89
CA GLN A 28 -17.97 -17.43 12.09
C GLN A 28 -18.89 -18.56 11.62
N ARG A 29 -18.54 -19.17 10.49
CA ARG A 29 -19.21 -20.31 9.90
C ARG A 29 -18.46 -21.59 10.26
N LEU A 30 -19.20 -22.57 10.77
CA LEU A 30 -18.73 -23.94 11.01
C LEU A 30 -19.42 -24.85 10.00
N THR A 31 -18.65 -25.63 9.25
CA THR A 31 -19.15 -26.62 8.30
C THR A 31 -18.76 -28.01 8.77
N VAL A 32 -19.74 -28.93 8.85
CA VAL A 32 -19.51 -30.36 9.13
C VAL A 32 -19.86 -31.15 7.88
N ILE A 33 -18.93 -31.97 7.40
CA ILE A 33 -19.01 -32.71 6.13
C ILE A 33 -18.88 -34.20 6.40
N ASP A 34 -19.73 -35.00 5.75
CA ASP A 34 -19.61 -36.45 5.66
C ASP A 34 -18.92 -36.83 4.32
N PRO A 35 -17.59 -36.96 4.29
CA PRO A 35 -16.84 -37.12 3.04
C PRO A 35 -17.14 -38.43 2.30
N GLU A 36 -17.54 -39.48 3.02
CA GLU A 36 -17.77 -40.82 2.47
C GLU A 36 -19.25 -41.22 2.45
N GLY A 37 -20.13 -40.43 3.08
CA GLY A 37 -21.55 -40.72 3.24
C GLY A 37 -21.81 -41.79 4.29
N GLY A 38 -22.99 -41.80 4.91
CA GLY A 38 -23.35 -42.81 5.88
C GLY A 38 -22.67 -42.69 7.25
N GLN A 39 -22.08 -41.54 7.61
CA GLN A 39 -21.38 -41.31 8.88
C GLN A 39 -22.07 -40.22 9.70
N VAL A 40 -22.34 -40.51 10.98
CA VAL A 40 -22.90 -39.52 11.91
C VAL A 40 -21.78 -38.73 12.59
N SER A 41 -22.04 -37.45 12.86
CA SER A 41 -21.20 -36.61 13.71
C SER A 41 -21.98 -36.02 14.89
N ASP A 42 -21.58 -36.36 16.11
CA ASP A 42 -22.15 -35.76 17.32
C ASP A 42 -21.49 -34.38 17.55
N LEU A 43 -22.29 -33.31 17.67
CA LEU A 43 -21.83 -31.94 17.92
C LEU A 43 -22.36 -31.42 19.26
N VAL A 44 -21.48 -30.82 20.06
CA VAL A 44 -21.85 -30.04 21.27
C VAL A 44 -21.21 -28.68 21.25
N ALA A 45 -21.89 -27.68 21.82
CA ALA A 45 -21.41 -26.31 21.89
C ALA A 45 -21.62 -25.72 23.30
N PHE A 46 -20.62 -24.99 23.77
CA PHE A 46 -20.61 -24.26 25.05
C PHE A 46 -20.30 -22.80 24.80
N ASN A 47 -20.86 -21.89 25.59
CA ASN A 47 -20.41 -20.50 25.58
C ASN A 47 -18.96 -20.44 26.09
N ARG A 48 -18.09 -19.77 25.34
CA ARG A 48 -16.66 -19.68 25.64
C ARG A 48 -16.37 -18.95 26.95
N HIS A 49 -17.22 -17.99 27.30
CA HIS A 49 -17.04 -17.12 28.47
C HIS A 49 -17.80 -17.61 29.71
N ASP A 50 -18.71 -18.57 29.53
CA ASP A 50 -19.47 -19.22 30.61
C ASP A 50 -19.83 -20.66 30.21
N THR A 51 -19.02 -21.63 30.65
CA THR A 51 -19.24 -23.05 30.32
C THR A 51 -20.46 -23.66 31.03
N ASP A 52 -21.18 -22.89 31.85
CA ASP A 52 -22.52 -23.24 32.34
C ASP A 52 -23.65 -23.00 31.35
N GLU A 53 -23.38 -22.22 30.31
CA GLU A 53 -24.28 -22.06 29.18
C GLU A 53 -23.88 -23.03 28.06
N VAL A 54 -24.77 -24.00 27.79
CA VAL A 54 -24.51 -25.15 26.92
C VAL A 54 -25.69 -25.39 26.00
N ILE A 55 -25.43 -25.94 24.81
CA ILE A 55 -26.45 -26.31 23.84
C ILE A 55 -27.54 -27.20 24.45
N SER A 56 -28.80 -26.96 24.09
CA SER A 56 -29.97 -27.59 24.68
C SER A 56 -30.93 -28.09 23.61
N ASN A 57 -31.16 -29.41 23.59
CA ASN A 57 -32.18 -30.03 22.76
C ASN A 57 -33.59 -29.55 23.12
N GLY A 58 -33.94 -29.52 24.41
CA GLY A 58 -35.28 -29.13 24.87
C GLY A 58 -35.65 -27.71 24.45
N ARG A 59 -34.78 -26.73 24.72
CA ARG A 59 -35.01 -25.34 24.26
C ARG A 59 -35.08 -25.24 22.75
N THR A 60 -34.26 -26.01 22.04
CA THR A 60 -34.28 -26.00 20.58
C THR A 60 -35.61 -26.53 20.04
N PHE A 61 -36.11 -27.65 20.56
CA PHE A 61 -37.40 -28.20 20.15
C PHE A 61 -38.57 -27.26 20.50
N ASP A 62 -38.58 -26.71 21.71
CA ASP A 62 -39.64 -25.77 22.16
C ASP A 62 -39.81 -24.60 21.19
N TYR A 63 -38.70 -24.06 20.66
CA TYR A 63 -38.72 -22.86 19.83
C TYR A 63 -38.73 -23.16 18.32
N ALA A 64 -38.28 -24.34 17.90
CA ALA A 64 -38.34 -24.78 16.51
C ALA A 64 -39.70 -25.41 16.16
N ASP A 65 -40.47 -25.87 17.14
CA ASP A 65 -41.73 -26.62 16.97
C ASP A 65 -41.59 -27.86 16.07
N THR A 66 -40.37 -28.42 16.03
CA THR A 66 -40.04 -29.62 15.25
C THR A 66 -38.82 -30.32 15.85
N ILE A 67 -38.79 -31.64 15.70
CA ILE A 67 -37.61 -32.47 16.01
C ILE A 67 -36.68 -32.65 14.81
N TYR A 68 -37.14 -32.30 13.59
CA TYR A 68 -36.35 -32.37 12.37
C TYR A 68 -35.84 -30.98 12.01
N LEU A 69 -34.63 -30.70 12.46
CA LEU A 69 -33.95 -29.41 12.31
C LEU A 69 -33.17 -29.39 10.99
N THR A 70 -33.27 -28.27 10.28
CA THR A 70 -32.63 -28.03 8.97
C THR A 70 -32.38 -26.54 8.78
N THR A 71 -31.97 -26.11 7.58
CA THR A 71 -31.76 -24.70 7.18
C THR A 71 -32.77 -23.75 7.81
N SER A 72 -32.27 -22.60 8.28
CA SER A 72 -32.95 -21.53 9.02
C SER A 72 -33.23 -21.78 10.52
N HIS A 73 -33.22 -23.03 10.99
CA HIS A 73 -33.47 -23.31 12.40
C HIS A 73 -32.31 -22.85 13.31
N PRO A 74 -32.60 -22.10 14.39
CA PRO A 74 -31.64 -21.79 15.44
C PRO A 74 -31.50 -22.95 16.43
N LEU A 75 -30.27 -23.18 16.92
CA LEU A 75 -29.96 -24.08 18.03
C LEU A 75 -29.70 -23.25 19.29
N TYR A 76 -30.41 -23.57 20.36
CA TYR A 76 -30.46 -22.75 21.58
C TYR A 76 -29.62 -23.33 22.71
N SER A 77 -29.14 -22.45 23.59
CA SER A 77 -28.56 -22.82 24.88
C SER A 77 -29.64 -23.21 25.89
N ASN A 78 -29.24 -23.84 26.99
CA ASN A 78 -30.06 -24.08 28.18
C ASN A 78 -30.64 -22.79 28.81
N ARG A 79 -30.11 -21.61 28.44
CA ARG A 79 -30.58 -20.28 28.85
C ARG A 79 -31.38 -19.55 27.76
N SER A 80 -31.79 -20.25 26.71
CA SER A 80 -32.60 -19.72 25.61
C SER A 80 -31.93 -18.65 24.76
N ASN A 81 -30.59 -18.57 24.76
CA ASN A 81 -29.85 -17.78 23.78
C ASN A 81 -29.57 -18.61 22.54
N VAL A 82 -29.59 -17.99 21.35
CA VAL A 82 -29.19 -18.68 20.12
C VAL A 82 -27.66 -18.87 20.15
N MET A 83 -27.20 -20.11 20.05
CA MET A 83 -25.76 -20.44 19.97
C MET A 83 -25.33 -20.57 18.52
N LEU A 84 -26.07 -21.38 17.75
CA LEU A 84 -25.80 -21.67 16.34
C LEU A 84 -27.07 -21.45 15.52
N ARG A 85 -26.93 -21.12 14.24
CA ARG A 85 -28.04 -21.14 13.28
C ARG A 85 -27.65 -21.96 12.08
N ILE A 86 -28.48 -22.92 11.68
CA ILE A 86 -28.27 -23.69 10.45
C ILE A 86 -28.52 -22.76 9.26
N VAL A 87 -27.50 -22.55 8.43
CA VAL A 87 -27.59 -21.67 7.26
C VAL A 87 -27.66 -22.44 5.95
N GLU A 88 -27.19 -23.68 5.93
CA GLU A 88 -27.23 -24.57 4.79
C GLU A 88 -27.22 -26.03 5.29
N ASP A 89 -27.91 -26.91 4.58
CA ASP A 89 -28.04 -28.33 4.90
C ASP A 89 -28.37 -29.10 3.61
N THR A 90 -27.46 -29.99 3.18
CA THR A 90 -27.66 -30.80 1.98
C THR A 90 -28.25 -32.18 2.26
N CYS A 91 -28.21 -32.64 3.52
CA CYS A 91 -28.72 -33.94 3.94
C CYS A 91 -30.22 -33.89 4.27
N GLY A 92 -30.65 -32.82 4.96
CA GLY A 92 -32.03 -32.61 5.41
C GLY A 92 -32.44 -33.47 6.61
N ARG A 93 -31.51 -34.20 7.23
CA ARG A 93 -31.81 -35.18 8.30
C ARG A 93 -30.74 -35.17 9.39
N HIS A 94 -31.14 -34.63 10.53
CA HIS A 94 -30.35 -34.45 11.75
C HIS A 94 -31.29 -34.59 12.96
N ASP A 95 -30.77 -34.88 14.14
CA ASP A 95 -31.61 -34.95 15.35
C ASP A 95 -30.89 -34.58 16.65
N PHE A 96 -31.70 -34.46 17.70
CA PHE A 96 -31.30 -34.20 19.10
C PHE A 96 -31.88 -35.27 20.05
N LEU A 97 -32.30 -36.42 19.49
CA LEU A 97 -33.12 -37.42 20.17
C LEU A 97 -32.28 -38.41 20.97
N LEU A 98 -31.06 -38.69 20.51
CA LEU A 98 -30.18 -39.68 21.11
C LEU A 98 -28.96 -39.02 21.72
N THR A 99 -28.61 -39.47 22.92
CA THR A 99 -27.42 -39.02 23.64
C THR A 99 -26.15 -39.60 23.00
N PRO A 100 -24.99 -38.95 23.18
CA PRO A 100 -23.71 -39.49 22.73
C PRO A 100 -23.50 -40.91 23.26
N CYS A 101 -23.15 -41.85 22.37
CA CYS A 101 -22.95 -43.24 22.80
C CYS A 101 -21.81 -43.34 23.83
N SER A 102 -22.04 -44.07 24.92
CA SER A 102 -21.10 -44.26 26.03
C SER A 102 -20.79 -45.74 26.24
N LYS A 103 -19.84 -46.05 27.14
CA LYS A 103 -19.57 -47.44 27.55
C LYS A 103 -20.85 -48.16 28.00
N ASP A 104 -21.72 -47.45 28.71
CA ASP A 104 -22.99 -47.98 29.17
C ASP A 104 -23.99 -48.17 28.04
N THR A 105 -24.01 -47.29 27.03
CA THR A 105 -24.80 -47.51 25.81
C THR A 105 -24.41 -48.83 25.14
N PHE A 106 -23.11 -49.09 24.97
CA PHE A 106 -22.62 -50.33 24.36
C PHE A 106 -22.93 -51.57 25.21
N ARG A 107 -22.80 -51.46 26.53
CA ARG A 107 -23.16 -52.54 27.46
C ARG A 107 -24.66 -52.85 27.46
N ILE A 108 -25.51 -51.83 27.55
CA ILE A 108 -26.97 -51.96 27.77
C ILE A 108 -27.71 -52.26 26.46
N ILE A 109 -27.39 -51.54 25.39
CA ILE A 109 -28.15 -51.60 24.12
C ILE A 109 -27.53 -52.61 23.15
N TYR A 110 -26.19 -52.66 23.08
CA TYR A 110 -25.49 -53.54 22.13
C TYR A 110 -25.08 -54.89 22.75
N GLY A 111 -25.05 -54.99 24.08
CA GLY A 111 -24.70 -56.22 24.80
C GLY A 111 -23.19 -56.49 24.84
N ASP A 112 -22.37 -55.46 24.62
CA ASP A 112 -20.91 -55.59 24.57
C ASP A 112 -20.36 -55.96 25.95
N LYS A 113 -19.51 -57.00 26.00
CA LYS A 113 -18.85 -57.45 27.23
C LYS A 113 -17.68 -56.55 27.64
N GLU A 114 -17.02 -55.94 26.65
CA GLU A 114 -15.89 -55.01 26.84
C GLU A 114 -16.16 -53.72 26.07
N PRO A 115 -17.03 -52.84 26.60
CA PRO A 115 -17.50 -51.67 25.88
C PRO A 115 -16.42 -50.60 25.75
N HIS A 116 -16.28 -50.05 24.55
CA HIS A 116 -15.43 -48.90 24.27
C HIS A 116 -16.10 -47.58 24.69
N HIS A 117 -15.31 -46.51 24.80
CA HIS A 117 -15.76 -45.25 25.41
C HIS A 117 -16.78 -44.44 24.59
N GLY A 118 -16.82 -44.65 23.28
CA GLY A 118 -17.85 -44.08 22.40
C GLY A 118 -17.72 -42.57 22.21
N CYS A 119 -18.75 -41.95 21.62
CA CYS A 119 -18.79 -40.49 21.41
C CYS A 119 -18.71 -39.72 22.72
N PHE A 120 -19.37 -40.21 23.79
CA PHE A 120 -19.31 -39.56 25.10
C PHE A 120 -17.86 -39.48 25.61
N GLY A 121 -17.10 -40.57 25.50
CA GLY A 121 -15.70 -40.57 25.88
C GLY A 121 -14.83 -39.68 24.98
N ASN A 122 -15.10 -39.66 23.67
CA ASN A 122 -14.39 -38.79 22.72
C ASN A 122 -14.61 -37.31 23.05
N LEU A 123 -15.88 -36.92 23.28
CA LEU A 123 -16.26 -35.57 23.71
C LEU A 123 -15.60 -35.23 25.05
N SER A 124 -15.61 -36.16 26.00
CA SER A 124 -14.99 -35.94 27.31
C SER A 124 -13.48 -35.69 27.22
N LEU A 125 -12.77 -36.42 26.38
CA LEU A 125 -11.34 -36.21 26.16
C LEU A 125 -11.09 -34.87 25.47
N ALA A 126 -11.83 -34.58 24.40
CA ALA A 126 -11.69 -33.35 23.63
C ALA A 126 -12.03 -32.09 24.45
N LEU A 127 -13.08 -32.14 25.28
CA LEU A 127 -13.53 -31.01 26.08
C LEU A 127 -12.76 -30.85 27.39
N GLY A 128 -12.09 -31.90 27.88
CA GLY A 128 -11.31 -31.87 29.11
C GLY A 128 -10.21 -30.80 29.11
N LYS A 129 -9.60 -30.53 27.94
CA LYS A 129 -8.60 -29.45 27.79
C LYS A 129 -9.15 -28.03 28.01
N HIS A 130 -10.49 -27.88 27.98
CA HIS A 130 -11.20 -26.64 28.26
C HIS A 130 -11.80 -26.60 29.67
N GLY A 131 -11.47 -27.56 30.54
CA GLY A 131 -11.99 -27.62 31.91
C GLY A 131 -13.43 -28.13 32.03
N ILE A 132 -14.01 -28.67 30.94
CA ILE A 132 -15.37 -29.22 30.94
C ILE A 132 -15.30 -30.69 31.35
N VAL A 133 -15.96 -31.03 32.45
CA VAL A 133 -15.96 -32.39 33.03
C VAL A 133 -17.04 -33.27 32.37
N PRO A 134 -16.89 -34.62 32.39
CA PRO A 134 -17.81 -35.54 31.69
C PRO A 134 -19.30 -35.31 32.00
N ASP A 135 -19.65 -35.04 33.26
CA ASP A 135 -21.04 -34.83 33.70
C ASP A 135 -21.70 -33.57 33.11
N ARG A 136 -20.92 -32.71 32.45
CA ARG A 136 -21.39 -31.49 31.79
C ARG A 136 -21.68 -31.67 30.30
N ILE A 137 -21.37 -32.84 29.74
CA ILE A 137 -21.63 -33.13 28.33
C ILE A 137 -23.14 -33.34 28.14
N PRO A 138 -23.82 -32.48 27.34
CA PRO A 138 -25.26 -32.55 27.14
C PRO A 138 -25.63 -33.65 26.13
N CYS A 139 -26.92 -33.71 25.78
CA CYS A 139 -27.33 -34.37 24.53
C CYS A 139 -26.69 -33.63 23.34
N ALA A 140 -26.09 -34.38 22.41
CA ALA A 140 -25.46 -33.81 21.22
C ALA A 140 -26.46 -33.56 20.11
N PHE A 141 -26.16 -32.57 19.28
CA PHE A 141 -26.80 -32.42 17.98
C PHE A 141 -26.16 -33.42 17.01
N ASN A 142 -26.90 -34.43 16.60
CA ASN A 142 -26.40 -35.53 15.80
C ASN A 142 -26.53 -35.17 14.31
N CYS A 143 -25.42 -34.74 13.71
CA CYS A 143 -25.38 -34.41 12.29
C CYS A 143 -25.50 -35.69 11.45
N PHE A 144 -26.35 -35.66 10.43
CA PHE A 144 -26.64 -36.76 9.49
C PHE A 144 -27.37 -37.96 10.10
N MET A 145 -27.74 -37.89 11.38
CA MET A 145 -28.38 -39.00 12.06
C MET A 145 -29.83 -39.20 11.60
N ASN A 146 -30.20 -40.46 11.34
CA ASN A 146 -31.52 -40.82 10.86
C ASN A 146 -32.30 -41.62 11.91
N VAL A 147 -33.14 -40.90 12.67
CA VAL A 147 -34.02 -41.48 13.69
C VAL A 147 -35.48 -41.19 13.37
N PRO A 148 -36.15 -42.01 12.54
CA PRO A 148 -37.59 -41.90 12.33
C PRO A 148 -38.38 -42.10 13.63
N VAL A 149 -39.36 -41.23 13.87
CA VAL A 149 -40.31 -41.34 14.98
C VAL A 149 -41.70 -41.55 14.40
N ASP A 150 -42.37 -42.61 14.84
CA ASP A 150 -43.77 -42.88 14.48
C ASP A 150 -44.69 -41.91 15.22
N GLY A 151 -45.36 -41.04 14.47
CA GLY A 151 -46.20 -39.97 15.04
C GLY A 151 -47.45 -40.44 15.80
N LYS A 152 -47.82 -41.73 15.72
CA LYS A 152 -48.97 -42.29 16.46
C LYS A 152 -48.56 -42.96 17.76
N THR A 153 -47.43 -43.66 17.75
CA THR A 153 -46.97 -44.51 18.85
C THR A 153 -45.82 -43.88 19.64
N GLY A 154 -45.16 -42.87 19.09
CA GLY A 154 -43.96 -42.26 19.66
C GLY A 154 -42.72 -43.15 19.60
N LYS A 155 -42.81 -44.32 18.94
CA LYS A 155 -41.69 -45.25 18.82
C LYS A 155 -40.68 -44.70 17.81
N PHE A 156 -39.41 -44.69 18.20
CA PHE A 156 -38.31 -44.33 17.31
C PHE A 156 -37.49 -45.55 16.88
N THR A 157 -36.87 -45.46 15.71
CA THR A 157 -35.94 -46.45 15.17
C THR A 157 -34.64 -45.77 14.75
N VAL A 158 -33.50 -46.42 14.98
CA VAL A 158 -32.21 -45.96 14.45
C VAL A 158 -32.00 -46.66 13.12
N GLU A 159 -32.09 -45.89 12.04
CA GLU A 159 -31.86 -46.36 10.68
C GLU A 159 -30.51 -45.85 10.15
N PRO A 160 -29.96 -46.45 9.09
CA PRO A 160 -28.75 -45.94 8.45
C PRO A 160 -28.91 -44.45 8.06
N PRO A 161 -27.84 -43.64 8.16
CA PRO A 161 -27.85 -42.26 7.69
C PRO A 161 -28.20 -42.22 6.20
N ILE A 162 -28.93 -41.18 5.81
CA ILE A 162 -29.27 -40.94 4.41
C ILE A 162 -28.24 -40.06 3.69
N SER A 163 -27.22 -39.58 4.43
CA SER A 163 -26.13 -38.77 3.91
C SER A 163 -25.36 -39.50 2.81
N LYS A 164 -25.03 -38.76 1.77
CA LYS A 164 -24.18 -39.17 0.66
C LYS A 164 -22.78 -38.57 0.85
N ALA A 165 -21.82 -39.13 0.15
CA ALA A 165 -20.45 -38.60 0.12
C ALA A 165 -20.46 -37.12 -0.28
N GLY A 166 -19.87 -36.28 0.56
CA GLY A 166 -19.79 -34.83 0.38
C GLY A 166 -20.99 -34.06 0.92
N ASP A 167 -22.00 -34.71 1.51
CA ASP A 167 -23.08 -33.98 2.19
C ASP A 167 -22.55 -33.20 3.38
N HIS A 168 -23.06 -31.98 3.55
CA HIS A 168 -22.62 -31.06 4.59
C HIS A 168 -23.78 -30.33 5.28
N ILE A 169 -23.50 -29.85 6.48
CA ILE A 169 -24.37 -28.95 7.22
C ILE A 169 -23.53 -27.78 7.75
N ASP A 170 -24.07 -26.58 7.57
CA ASP A 170 -23.39 -25.34 7.91
C ASP A 170 -24.10 -24.57 9.00
N PHE A 171 -23.32 -24.06 9.92
CA PHE A 171 -23.77 -23.26 11.04
C PHE A 171 -23.11 -21.90 11.03
N VAL A 172 -23.82 -20.87 11.47
CA VAL A 172 -23.22 -19.58 11.86
C VAL A 172 -23.35 -19.40 13.37
N ALA A 173 -22.22 -19.17 14.04
CA ALA A 173 -22.19 -18.89 15.47
C ALA A 173 -22.82 -17.53 15.80
N LYS A 174 -23.68 -17.50 16.81
CA LYS A 174 -24.36 -16.29 17.29
C LYS A 174 -23.78 -15.73 18.60
N MET A 175 -22.77 -16.41 19.13
CA MET A 175 -21.91 -16.01 20.24
C MET A 175 -20.54 -16.69 20.12
N ASP A 176 -19.60 -16.37 21.00
CA ASP A 176 -18.30 -17.08 21.05
C ASP A 176 -18.48 -18.44 21.72
N LEU A 177 -18.03 -19.49 21.05
CA LEU A 177 -18.30 -20.88 21.41
C LEU A 177 -17.03 -21.70 21.55
N ILE A 178 -17.12 -22.72 22.41
CA ILE A 178 -16.29 -23.92 22.38
C ILE A 178 -17.14 -25.00 21.74
N VAL A 179 -16.74 -25.49 20.57
CA VAL A 179 -17.44 -26.56 19.86
C VAL A 179 -16.61 -27.83 19.92
N ALA A 180 -17.28 -28.96 20.16
CA ALA A 180 -16.68 -30.28 20.04
C ALA A 180 -17.51 -31.16 19.12
N ILE A 181 -16.82 -31.91 18.27
CA ILE A 181 -17.42 -32.82 17.30
C ILE A 181 -16.74 -34.20 17.37
N THR A 182 -17.47 -35.24 17.00
CA THR A 182 -16.92 -36.61 16.94
C THR A 182 -17.38 -37.36 15.71
N ALA A 183 -16.51 -38.20 15.14
CA ALA A 183 -16.94 -39.23 14.21
C ALA A 183 -17.61 -40.36 15.02
N CYS A 184 -18.93 -40.53 14.86
CA CYS A 184 -19.74 -41.42 15.70
C CYS A 184 -19.17 -42.84 15.82
N SER A 185 -19.16 -43.36 17.05
CA SER A 185 -18.58 -44.67 17.37
C SER A 185 -19.57 -45.83 17.40
N ALA A 186 -20.82 -45.62 16.99
CA ALA A 186 -21.87 -46.64 17.04
C ALA A 186 -22.18 -47.20 15.64
N ALA A 187 -21.84 -48.47 15.39
CA ALA A 187 -22.03 -49.10 14.07
C ALA A 187 -23.46 -49.00 13.54
N LYS A 188 -24.48 -49.18 14.39
CA LYS A 188 -25.90 -49.11 13.98
C LYS A 188 -26.29 -47.71 13.49
N SER A 189 -25.71 -46.68 14.09
CA SER A 189 -25.93 -45.28 13.69
C SER A 189 -25.22 -44.91 12.38
N ASN A 190 -24.21 -45.67 11.95
CA ASN A 190 -23.40 -45.40 10.75
C ASN A 190 -23.61 -46.43 9.62
N GLY A 191 -24.74 -47.15 9.62
CA GLY A 191 -25.02 -48.17 8.60
C GLY A 191 -24.05 -49.36 8.59
N GLY A 192 -23.37 -49.64 9.71
CA GLY A 192 -22.50 -50.80 9.90
C GLY A 192 -20.99 -50.58 9.66
N SER A 193 -20.58 -49.37 9.27
CA SER A 193 -19.16 -49.03 9.02
C SER A 193 -18.76 -47.74 9.73
N TYR A 194 -17.47 -47.56 10.03
CA TYR A 194 -16.95 -46.31 10.63
C TYR A 194 -16.12 -45.56 9.58
N LYS A 195 -16.43 -44.28 9.39
CA LYS A 195 -15.86 -43.40 8.36
C LYS A 195 -15.43 -42.06 8.98
N PRO A 196 -14.58 -41.27 8.31
CA PRO A 196 -14.14 -39.97 8.83
C PRO A 196 -15.23 -38.89 8.76
N ILE A 197 -15.03 -37.80 9.50
CA ILE A 197 -15.81 -36.55 9.41
C ILE A 197 -14.86 -35.40 9.12
N HIS A 198 -15.27 -34.47 8.26
CA HIS A 198 -14.48 -33.28 7.89
C HIS A 198 -15.11 -32.02 8.50
N SER A 199 -14.30 -31.07 8.97
CA SER A 199 -14.78 -29.76 9.42
C SER A 199 -13.93 -28.62 8.88
N LEU A 200 -14.57 -27.53 8.43
CA LEU A 200 -13.91 -26.37 7.84
C LEU A 200 -13.88 -25.23 8.87
N GLU A 201 -12.73 -24.96 9.47
CA GLU A 201 -12.57 -23.77 10.32
C GLU A 201 -11.16 -23.18 10.39
N ASP A 202 -10.23 -23.54 9.50
CA ASP A 202 -8.82 -23.10 9.62
C ASP A 202 -8.33 -22.17 8.50
N ALA A 203 -9.06 -21.99 7.39
CA ALA A 203 -8.51 -21.32 6.19
C ALA A 203 -8.21 -19.80 6.38
N LEU A 204 -9.00 -19.10 7.17
CA LEU A 204 -8.78 -17.67 7.48
C LEU A 204 -7.89 -17.47 8.72
N GLN A 205 -7.78 -18.49 9.56
CA GLN A 205 -7.10 -18.39 10.85
C GLN A 205 -5.58 -18.20 10.65
N GLY A 206 -5.02 -17.21 11.33
CA GLY A 206 -3.59 -16.85 11.20
C GLY A 206 -3.22 -16.06 9.94
N LYS A 207 -4.17 -15.79 9.02
CA LYS A 207 -3.92 -14.97 7.83
C LYS A 207 -4.19 -13.47 8.03
N GLY A 208 -4.80 -13.09 9.17
CA GLY A 208 -5.09 -11.70 9.53
C GLY A 208 -6.14 -11.04 8.65
N VAL A 209 -7.16 -11.81 8.24
CA VAL A 209 -8.25 -11.35 7.38
C VAL A 209 -9.59 -11.90 7.88
N HIS A 210 -10.66 -11.13 7.69
CA HIS A 210 -12.04 -11.52 7.97
C HIS A 210 -12.94 -11.28 6.75
N VAL A 211 -14.13 -11.87 6.76
CA VAL A 211 -15.16 -11.64 5.73
C VAL A 211 -16.15 -10.60 6.26
N ASP A 212 -16.43 -9.56 5.46
CA ASP A 212 -17.41 -8.52 5.80
C ASP A 212 -18.86 -8.95 5.49
N SER A 213 -19.83 -8.06 5.77
CA SER A 213 -21.26 -8.33 5.56
C SER A 213 -21.65 -8.56 4.09
N ASP A 214 -20.81 -8.11 3.15
CA ASP A 214 -21.02 -8.20 1.70
C ASP A 214 -20.22 -9.36 1.07
N ASN A 215 -19.74 -10.29 1.90
CA ASN A 215 -18.94 -11.46 1.51
C ASN A 215 -17.57 -11.10 0.91
N HIS A 216 -17.00 -9.98 1.32
CA HIS A 216 -15.66 -9.58 0.92
C HIS A 216 -14.60 -9.91 1.97
N ILE A 217 -13.42 -10.36 1.53
CA ILE A 217 -12.26 -10.47 2.41
C ILE A 217 -11.68 -9.08 2.67
N CYS A 218 -11.54 -8.75 3.95
CA CYS A 218 -10.98 -7.51 4.48
C CYS A 218 -9.85 -7.81 5.48
N TRP A 219 -8.93 -6.85 5.65
CA TRP A 219 -7.84 -6.95 6.62
C TRP A 219 -8.35 -6.81 8.06
N ASP A 220 -7.80 -7.62 8.96
CA ASP A 220 -7.93 -7.37 10.40
C ASP A 220 -7.10 -6.15 10.81
N GLN A 221 -7.55 -5.43 11.84
CA GLN A 221 -6.85 -4.23 12.33
C GLN A 221 -5.40 -4.53 12.74
N ASP A 222 -5.15 -5.71 13.32
CA ASP A 222 -3.85 -6.11 13.88
C ASP A 222 -3.07 -7.05 12.96
N ALA A 223 -3.46 -7.19 11.69
CA ALA A 223 -2.82 -8.10 10.75
C ALA A 223 -1.33 -7.77 10.57
N GLU A 224 -0.42 -8.65 10.98
CA GLU A 224 1.04 -8.44 10.88
C GLU A 224 1.53 -8.29 9.44
N GLN A 225 0.82 -8.91 8.49
CA GLN A 225 1.13 -8.85 7.07
C GLN A 225 0.81 -7.47 6.48
N HIS A 226 -0.10 -6.72 7.10
CA HIS A 226 -0.51 -5.40 6.63
C HIS A 226 0.66 -4.41 6.73
N PRO A 227 0.99 -3.64 5.67
CA PRO A 227 2.15 -2.72 5.64
C PRO A 227 2.17 -1.69 6.77
N ARG A 228 1.00 -1.23 7.23
CA ARG A 228 0.88 -0.33 8.39
C ARG A 228 1.23 -0.97 9.73
N ASN A 229 1.26 -2.29 9.83
CA ASN A 229 1.56 -3.02 11.07
C ASN A 229 2.98 -3.62 11.08
N TRP A 230 3.76 -3.43 10.01
CA TRP A 230 5.15 -3.88 9.98
C TRP A 230 6.01 -3.30 11.09
N SER A 231 7.00 -4.09 11.52
CA SER A 231 8.03 -3.68 12.46
C SER A 231 8.78 -2.43 11.98
N PHE A 232 9.22 -1.61 12.94
CA PHE A 232 9.94 -0.36 12.65
C PHE A 232 11.15 -0.57 11.73
N GLY A 233 11.93 -1.64 11.95
CA GLY A 233 13.10 -1.96 11.11
C GLY A 233 12.73 -2.20 9.64
N THR A 234 11.66 -2.97 9.38
CA THR A 234 11.19 -3.26 8.01
C THR A 234 10.71 -1.99 7.31
N LYS A 235 9.95 -1.15 8.04
CA LYS A 235 9.45 0.12 7.53
C LYS A 235 10.58 1.07 7.19
N THR A 236 11.50 1.28 8.13
CA THR A 236 12.62 2.20 7.98
C THR A 236 13.57 1.74 6.87
N TYR A 237 13.87 0.44 6.77
CA TYR A 237 14.68 -0.09 5.67
C TYR A 237 14.05 0.17 4.30
N THR A 238 12.76 -0.16 4.15
CA THR A 238 12.03 0.03 2.90
C THR A 238 11.96 1.50 2.52
N ALA A 239 11.60 2.38 3.47
CA ALA A 239 11.49 3.81 3.25
C ALA A 239 12.86 4.45 2.93
N ALA A 240 13.90 4.12 3.68
CA ALA A 240 15.26 4.63 3.44
C ALA A 240 15.75 4.26 2.04
N LEU A 241 15.49 3.04 1.57
CA LEU A 241 15.87 2.63 0.23
C LEU A 241 15.09 3.37 -0.86
N ARG A 242 13.80 3.67 -0.66
CA ARG A 242 13.03 4.50 -1.61
C ARG A 242 13.56 5.93 -1.67
N CYS A 243 13.87 6.53 -0.52
CA CYS A 243 14.46 7.86 -0.45
C CYS A 243 15.86 7.91 -1.08
N TRP A 244 16.67 6.87 -0.87
CA TRP A 244 17.99 6.74 -1.50
C TRP A 244 17.88 6.69 -3.03
N LEU A 245 16.96 5.90 -3.56
CA LEU A 245 16.71 5.81 -5.00
C LEU A 245 16.32 7.16 -5.60
N GLU A 246 15.40 7.89 -4.97
CA GLU A 246 15.01 9.23 -5.41
C GLU A 246 16.20 10.19 -5.43
N MET A 247 16.95 10.27 -4.34
CA MET A 247 18.12 11.15 -4.24
C MET A 247 19.16 10.83 -5.29
N TYR A 248 19.56 9.56 -5.39
CA TYR A 248 20.67 9.16 -6.25
C TYR A 248 20.29 9.29 -7.73
N MET A 249 19.10 8.83 -8.13
CA MET A 249 18.65 8.98 -9.51
C MET A 249 18.50 10.46 -9.89
N THR A 250 18.00 11.32 -8.99
CA THR A 250 17.89 12.76 -9.22
C THR A 250 19.27 13.42 -9.31
N ALA A 251 20.25 12.99 -8.51
CA ALA A 251 21.62 13.47 -8.62
C ALA A 251 22.23 13.14 -9.99
N ILE A 252 22.05 11.92 -10.49
CA ILE A 252 22.52 11.52 -11.83
C ILE A 252 21.73 12.20 -12.96
N SER A 253 20.51 12.70 -12.69
CA SER A 253 19.79 13.57 -13.62
C SER A 253 20.54 14.89 -13.81
N SER A 254 20.80 15.64 -12.73
CA SER A 254 21.44 16.96 -12.81
C SER A 254 22.94 16.90 -13.06
N SER A 255 23.60 15.77 -12.81
CA SER A 255 24.97 15.51 -13.27
C SER A 255 25.14 15.58 -14.80
N GLY A 256 24.05 15.46 -15.57
CA GLY A 256 24.09 15.43 -17.03
C GLY A 256 24.66 16.71 -17.68
N THR A 257 24.53 17.88 -17.05
CA THR A 257 25.04 19.14 -17.64
C THR A 257 26.57 19.19 -17.61
N ALA A 258 27.17 18.89 -16.46
CA ALA A 258 28.63 18.85 -16.32
C ALA A 258 29.26 17.76 -17.20
N THR A 259 28.65 16.58 -17.29
CA THR A 259 29.16 15.50 -18.15
C THR A 259 29.04 15.83 -19.63
N ALA A 260 27.97 16.51 -20.05
CA ALA A 260 27.75 16.91 -21.43
C ALA A 260 28.84 17.86 -21.94
N ASP A 261 29.24 18.87 -21.15
CA ASP A 261 30.27 19.82 -21.59
C ASP A 261 31.62 19.14 -21.82
N SER A 262 31.97 18.13 -21.02
CA SER A 262 33.21 17.36 -21.22
C SER A 262 33.11 16.28 -22.30
N ALA A 263 31.93 15.70 -22.51
CA ALA A 263 31.72 14.65 -23.52
C ALA A 263 31.55 15.20 -24.94
N ARG A 264 31.13 16.47 -25.09
CA ARG A 264 30.76 17.03 -26.41
C ARG A 264 31.93 17.02 -27.40
N ASP A 265 33.15 17.31 -26.93
CA ASP A 265 34.33 17.48 -27.79
C ASP A 265 34.77 16.11 -28.32
N GLU A 266 34.62 15.07 -27.50
CA GLU A 266 34.89 13.68 -27.88
C GLU A 266 33.90 13.16 -28.93
N TYR A 267 32.62 13.51 -28.82
CA TYR A 267 31.60 13.10 -29.78
C TYR A 267 31.48 14.04 -31.00
N GLY A 268 32.22 15.15 -31.03
CA GLY A 268 32.16 16.14 -32.11
C GLY A 268 30.80 16.81 -32.28
N VAL A 269 30.04 16.97 -31.20
CA VAL A 269 28.67 17.52 -31.21
C VAL A 269 28.63 18.94 -30.63
N SER A 270 27.65 19.73 -31.06
CA SER A 270 27.42 21.06 -30.46
C SER A 270 27.02 20.96 -28.99
N ARG A 271 27.29 22.01 -28.20
CA ARG A 271 26.86 22.09 -26.78
C ARG A 271 25.37 21.82 -26.61
N THR A 272 24.53 22.40 -27.47
CA THR A 272 23.08 22.19 -27.44
C THR A 272 22.71 20.72 -27.65
N LEU A 273 23.37 20.03 -28.59
CA LEU A 273 23.12 18.62 -28.85
C LEU A 273 23.64 17.73 -27.71
N ALA A 274 24.76 18.09 -27.07
CA ALA A 274 25.26 17.40 -25.89
C ALA A 274 24.29 17.52 -24.70
N TYR A 275 23.80 18.73 -24.39
CA TYR A 275 22.78 18.92 -23.35
C TYR A 275 21.49 18.19 -23.67
N PHE A 276 21.09 18.16 -24.94
CA PHE A 276 19.94 17.38 -25.37
C PHE A 276 20.13 15.88 -25.07
N ALA A 277 21.28 15.31 -25.43
CA ALA A 277 21.59 13.90 -25.20
C ALA A 277 21.70 13.52 -23.71
N PHE A 278 22.38 14.34 -22.91
CA PHE A 278 22.68 14.02 -21.52
C PHE A 278 21.62 14.49 -20.54
N VAL A 279 20.83 15.53 -20.83
CA VAL A 279 19.87 16.10 -19.86
C VAL A 279 18.45 15.96 -20.36
N THR A 280 18.15 16.52 -21.52
CA THR A 280 16.79 16.55 -22.07
C THR A 280 16.24 15.14 -22.26
N ILE A 281 17.02 14.22 -22.84
CA ILE A 281 16.58 12.86 -23.14
C ILE A 281 16.31 12.04 -21.87
N TYR A 282 17.09 12.24 -20.81
CA TYR A 282 16.79 11.67 -19.50
C TYR A 282 15.45 12.19 -18.98
N LEU A 283 15.24 13.51 -19.00
CA LEU A 283 14.03 14.11 -18.47
C LEU A 283 12.80 13.76 -19.30
N LEU A 284 12.93 13.62 -20.63
CA LEU A 284 11.87 13.10 -21.50
C LEU A 284 11.52 11.65 -21.17
N GLY A 285 12.53 10.80 -20.91
CA GLY A 285 12.31 9.45 -20.40
C GLY A 285 11.54 9.46 -19.09
N GLN A 286 11.88 10.37 -18.17
CA GLN A 286 11.20 10.53 -16.88
C GLN A 286 9.77 11.07 -17.03
N THR A 287 9.53 11.99 -17.98
CA THR A 287 8.21 12.49 -18.34
C THR A 287 7.30 11.35 -18.80
N ILE A 288 7.80 10.55 -19.76
CA ILE A 288 7.07 9.41 -20.32
C ILE A 288 6.82 8.36 -19.22
N GLY A 289 7.84 8.02 -18.43
CA GLY A 289 7.75 7.14 -17.27
C GLY A 289 6.70 7.58 -16.25
N SER A 290 6.61 8.89 -15.97
CA SER A 290 5.69 9.43 -14.96
C SER A 290 4.21 9.17 -15.30
N ILE A 291 3.88 8.93 -16.57
CA ILE A 291 2.51 8.64 -17.02
C ILE A 291 2.09 7.21 -16.62
N PHE A 292 2.98 6.22 -16.78
CA PHE A 292 2.62 4.81 -16.64
C PHE A 292 3.16 4.13 -15.39
N CYS A 293 4.29 4.58 -14.82
CA CYS A 293 4.91 3.89 -13.69
C CYS A 293 3.99 3.83 -12.46
N SER A 294 3.23 4.89 -12.18
CA SER A 294 2.31 4.94 -11.05
C SER A 294 1.14 3.95 -11.19
N PRO A 295 0.33 3.97 -12.27
CA PRO A 295 -0.72 2.96 -12.48
C PRO A 295 -0.20 1.52 -12.54
N ILE A 296 0.95 1.28 -13.19
CA ILE A 296 1.56 -0.06 -13.27
C ILE A 296 1.92 -0.55 -11.85
N SER A 297 2.34 0.34 -10.93
CA SER A 297 2.68 -0.02 -9.54
C SER A 297 1.51 -0.46 -8.69
N GLU A 298 0.30 0.01 -9.00
CA GLU A 298 -0.91 -0.41 -8.31
C GLU A 298 -1.32 -1.82 -8.72
N VAL A 299 -1.08 -2.21 -9.98
CA VAL A 299 -1.45 -3.52 -10.55
C VAL A 299 -0.38 -4.59 -10.30
N PHE A 300 0.88 -4.29 -10.63
CA PHE A 300 1.96 -5.27 -10.58
C PHE A 300 2.69 -5.33 -9.22
N GLY A 301 2.34 -4.43 -8.30
CA GLY A 301 3.00 -4.30 -7.01
C GLY A 301 4.13 -3.29 -7.02
N ARG A 302 4.38 -2.67 -5.86
CA ARG A 302 5.40 -1.62 -5.75
C ARG A 302 6.79 -2.22 -5.68
N ARG A 303 6.98 -3.37 -5.00
CA ARG A 303 8.32 -3.98 -4.81
C ARG A 303 9.01 -4.29 -6.13
N THR A 304 8.30 -5.00 -7.02
CA THR A 304 8.84 -5.46 -8.31
C THR A 304 9.30 -4.29 -9.17
N ILE A 305 8.51 -3.20 -9.20
CA ILE A 305 8.81 -2.05 -10.05
C ILE A 305 10.05 -1.31 -9.59
N TYR A 306 10.29 -1.19 -8.28
CA TYR A 306 11.54 -0.58 -7.80
C TYR A 306 12.78 -1.44 -8.06
N ILE A 307 12.66 -2.77 -8.00
CA ILE A 307 13.77 -3.67 -8.40
C ILE A 307 14.09 -3.43 -9.88
N LEU A 308 13.06 -3.43 -10.74
CA LEU A 308 13.20 -3.14 -12.16
C LEU A 308 13.80 -1.75 -12.41
N ALA A 309 13.36 -0.72 -11.67
CA ALA A 309 13.92 0.63 -11.75
C ALA A 309 15.43 0.61 -11.52
N ALA A 310 15.87 0.00 -10.40
CA ALA A 310 17.27 -0.05 -10.05
C ALA A 310 18.11 -0.82 -11.07
N THR A 311 17.60 -1.96 -11.55
CA THR A 311 18.27 -2.79 -12.56
C THR A 311 18.35 -2.10 -13.92
N ILE A 312 17.26 -1.51 -14.42
CA ILE A 312 17.23 -0.78 -15.68
C ILE A 312 18.18 0.41 -15.62
N PHE A 313 18.18 1.16 -14.51
CA PHE A 313 19.08 2.29 -14.33
C PHE A 313 20.54 1.84 -14.30
N CYS A 314 20.86 0.73 -13.62
CA CYS A 314 22.19 0.14 -13.59
C CYS A 314 22.69 -0.22 -15.00
N ILE A 315 21.92 -1.01 -15.74
CA ILE A 315 22.26 -1.44 -17.11
C ILE A 315 22.42 -0.21 -18.02
N SER A 316 21.49 0.73 -17.93
CA SER A 316 21.52 1.95 -18.74
C SER A 316 22.73 2.83 -18.41
N SER A 317 23.13 2.90 -17.13
CA SER A 317 24.37 3.59 -16.72
C SER A 317 25.61 2.94 -17.31
N ALA A 318 25.66 1.60 -17.34
CA ALA A 318 26.75 0.86 -17.93
C ALA A 318 26.87 1.13 -19.43
N ILE A 319 25.73 1.21 -20.13
CA ILE A 319 25.67 1.55 -21.56
C ILE A 319 26.25 2.95 -21.82
N VAL A 320 25.82 3.97 -21.06
CA VAL A 320 26.32 5.35 -21.19
C VAL A 320 27.83 5.43 -20.91
N ALA A 321 28.33 4.67 -19.95
CA ALA A 321 29.74 4.69 -19.56
C ALA A 321 30.65 3.96 -20.56
N ALA A 322 30.25 2.76 -20.99
CA ALA A 322 31.13 1.82 -21.69
C ALA A 322 31.08 1.93 -23.21
N VAL A 323 29.94 2.34 -23.79
CA VAL A 323 29.78 2.36 -25.25
C VAL A 323 30.18 3.74 -25.78
N PRO A 324 31.23 3.86 -26.63
CA PRO A 324 31.69 5.13 -27.18
C PRO A 324 30.81 5.57 -28.36
N SER A 325 29.52 5.79 -28.11
CA SER A 325 28.56 6.25 -29.12
C SER A 325 27.51 7.17 -28.52
N ILE A 326 27.28 8.31 -29.16
CA ILE A 326 26.21 9.24 -28.77
C ILE A 326 24.82 8.58 -28.84
N VAL A 327 24.62 7.59 -29.73
CA VAL A 327 23.38 6.81 -29.82
C VAL A 327 23.17 5.98 -28.56
N ALA A 328 24.25 5.41 -28.02
CA ALA A 328 24.20 4.69 -26.74
C ALA A 328 23.91 5.63 -25.57
N VAL A 329 24.41 6.88 -25.62
CA VAL A 329 24.05 7.92 -24.66
C VAL A 329 22.54 8.23 -24.73
N TYR A 330 21.99 8.44 -25.93
CA TYR A 330 20.54 8.65 -26.10
C TYR A 330 19.72 7.52 -25.49
N PHE A 331 20.05 6.27 -25.85
CA PHE A 331 19.35 5.10 -25.33
C PHE A 331 19.48 4.98 -23.81
N GLY A 332 20.70 5.01 -23.28
CA GLY A 332 20.95 4.83 -21.86
C GLY A 332 20.36 5.96 -21.01
N ARG A 333 20.48 7.22 -21.44
CA ARG A 333 19.87 8.35 -20.71
C ARG A 333 18.35 8.28 -20.71
N PHE A 334 17.73 7.88 -21.83
CA PHE A 334 16.28 7.71 -21.91
C PHE A 334 15.77 6.67 -20.91
N PHE A 335 16.37 5.48 -20.87
CA PHE A 335 15.95 4.40 -19.97
C PHE A 335 16.32 4.68 -18.50
N GLN A 336 17.41 5.39 -18.23
CA GLN A 336 17.67 5.95 -16.89
C GLN A 336 16.54 6.88 -16.46
N GLY A 337 16.07 7.74 -17.35
CA GLY A 337 14.93 8.63 -17.12
C GLY A 337 13.64 7.87 -16.80
N VAL A 338 13.29 6.88 -17.62
CA VAL A 338 12.11 6.02 -17.39
C VAL A 338 12.18 5.34 -16.02
N ALA A 339 13.35 4.79 -15.67
CA ALA A 339 13.56 4.18 -14.36
C ALA A 339 13.42 5.18 -13.21
N ALA A 340 13.93 6.41 -13.38
CA ALA A 340 13.84 7.48 -12.39
C ALA A 340 12.41 8.03 -12.19
N ALA A 341 11.48 7.74 -13.09
CA ALA A 341 10.08 8.10 -12.89
C ALA A 341 9.41 7.28 -11.77
N ILE A 342 9.95 6.10 -11.46
CA ILE A 342 9.40 5.18 -10.47
C ILE A 342 9.47 5.77 -9.06
N PRO A 343 10.67 6.06 -8.49
CA PRO A 343 10.73 6.70 -7.19
C PRO A 343 9.99 8.05 -7.16
N ALA A 344 10.06 8.83 -8.25
CA ALA A 344 9.43 10.16 -8.34
C ALA A 344 7.90 10.15 -8.28
N THR A 345 7.24 9.06 -8.71
CA THR A 345 5.76 8.99 -8.79
C THR A 345 5.15 7.96 -7.84
N VAL A 346 5.86 6.88 -7.52
CA VAL A 346 5.33 5.76 -6.73
C VAL A 346 5.57 5.94 -5.23
N ALA A 347 6.56 6.75 -4.82
CA ALA A 347 6.96 6.86 -3.42
C ALA A 347 5.83 7.36 -2.49
N PHE A 348 5.05 8.36 -2.92
CA PHE A 348 3.93 8.89 -2.13
C PHE A 348 2.90 7.81 -1.79
N GLY A 349 2.50 7.00 -2.76
CA GLY A 349 1.59 5.88 -2.52
C GLY A 349 2.21 4.79 -1.64
N ASN A 350 3.52 4.56 -1.76
CA ASN A 350 4.23 3.61 -0.90
C ASN A 350 4.18 4.06 0.58
N PHE A 351 4.41 5.35 0.85
CA PHE A 351 4.34 5.89 2.20
C PHE A 351 2.91 5.93 2.75
N ASP A 352 1.92 6.16 1.90
CA ASP A 352 0.49 6.11 2.27
C ASP A 352 0.03 4.70 2.70
N ASP A 353 0.56 3.68 2.03
CA ASP A 353 0.29 2.28 2.38
C ASP A 353 0.99 1.89 3.71
N MET A 354 2.15 2.47 4.03
CA MET A 354 2.98 2.06 5.18
C MET A 354 2.79 2.87 6.47
N TYR A 355 2.43 4.15 6.36
CA TYR A 355 2.43 5.09 7.49
C TYR A 355 1.08 5.78 7.68
N ASN A 356 0.67 5.91 8.95
CA ASN A 356 -0.47 6.76 9.32
C ASN A 356 -0.13 8.24 9.13
N ALA A 357 -1.16 9.08 8.98
CA ALA A 357 -1.04 10.49 8.61
C ALA A 357 0.00 11.31 9.41
N GLU A 358 0.14 11.09 10.73
CA GLU A 358 1.12 11.83 11.56
C GLU A 358 2.57 11.50 11.20
N HIS A 359 2.90 10.22 11.05
CA HIS A 359 4.27 9.79 10.71
C HIS A 359 4.58 10.04 9.24
N ARG A 360 3.54 10.02 8.38
CA ARG A 360 3.64 10.29 6.95
C ARG A 360 4.23 11.67 6.65
N ILE A 361 3.92 12.70 7.45
CA ILE A 361 4.47 14.07 7.31
C ILE A 361 6.01 14.05 7.28
N TRP A 362 6.62 13.34 8.22
CA TRP A 362 8.07 13.29 8.40
C TRP A 362 8.77 12.44 7.36
N VAL A 363 8.18 11.30 6.97
CA VAL A 363 8.76 10.42 5.95
C VAL A 363 8.74 11.11 4.58
N ILE A 364 7.61 11.75 4.20
CA ILE A 364 7.52 12.53 2.97
C ILE A 364 8.50 13.71 3.00
N TYR A 365 8.72 14.33 4.15
CA TYR A 365 9.68 15.42 4.29
C TYR A 365 11.11 14.96 4.02
N VAL A 366 11.53 13.86 4.65
CA VAL A 366 12.85 13.25 4.42
C VAL A 366 13.02 12.86 2.95
N TYR A 367 12.00 12.23 2.35
CA TYR A 367 11.98 11.90 0.93
C TYR A 367 12.18 13.13 0.04
N THR A 368 11.42 14.20 0.27
CA THR A 368 11.43 15.40 -0.57
C THR A 368 12.77 16.12 -0.46
N ILE A 369 13.30 16.28 0.76
CA ILE A 369 14.64 16.86 0.97
C ILE A 369 15.70 16.03 0.28
N LEU A 370 15.70 14.71 0.43
CA LEU A 370 16.72 13.87 -0.18
C LEU A 370 16.64 13.95 -1.72
N GLY A 371 15.45 14.02 -2.30
CA GLY A 371 15.28 14.26 -3.74
C GLY A 371 15.87 15.61 -4.20
N MET A 372 15.56 16.70 -3.49
CA MET A 372 16.07 18.04 -3.81
C MET A 372 17.58 18.15 -3.58
N LEU A 373 18.09 17.57 -2.48
CA LEU A 373 19.53 17.48 -2.24
C LEU A 373 20.23 16.72 -3.35
N GLY A 374 19.62 15.67 -3.90
CA GLY A 374 20.10 15.00 -5.10
C GLY A 374 20.32 16.00 -6.24
N LEU A 375 19.34 16.87 -6.49
CA LEU A 375 19.40 17.87 -7.54
C LEU A 375 20.58 18.84 -7.37
N ALA A 376 20.83 19.32 -6.14
CA ALA A 376 21.94 20.20 -5.82
C ALA A 376 23.31 19.50 -5.80
N LEU A 377 23.37 18.25 -5.33
CA LEU A 377 24.62 17.49 -5.24
C LEU A 377 25.10 16.95 -6.58
N GLY A 378 24.19 16.71 -7.53
CA GLY A 378 24.51 16.15 -8.85
C GLY A 378 25.60 16.93 -9.63
N PRO A 379 25.50 18.26 -9.79
CA PRO A 379 26.54 19.06 -10.44
C PRO A 379 27.88 19.05 -9.69
N ILE A 380 27.85 19.09 -8.35
CA ILE A 380 29.08 19.02 -7.52
C ILE A 380 29.75 17.65 -7.75
N TYR A 381 29.00 16.56 -7.57
CA TYR A 381 29.46 15.19 -7.75
C TYR A 381 30.08 14.98 -9.13
N SER A 382 29.37 15.36 -10.18
CA SER A 382 29.83 15.15 -11.57
C SER A 382 30.99 16.05 -11.98
N THR A 383 31.04 17.32 -11.54
CA THR A 383 32.12 18.24 -11.89
C THR A 383 33.45 17.74 -11.33
N TYR A 384 33.49 17.34 -10.05
CA TYR A 384 34.72 16.85 -9.42
C TYR A 384 35.22 15.53 -10.02
N ILE A 385 34.31 14.59 -10.34
CA ILE A 385 34.68 13.32 -10.99
C ILE A 385 35.17 13.58 -12.42
N THR A 386 34.46 14.40 -13.17
CA THR A 386 34.79 14.70 -14.56
C THR A 386 36.14 15.40 -14.68
N SER A 387 36.43 16.36 -13.79
CA SER A 387 37.71 17.06 -13.75
C SER A 387 38.91 16.20 -13.31
N SER A 388 38.68 15.07 -12.63
CA SER A 388 39.75 14.24 -12.07
C SER A 388 40.03 12.97 -12.87
N ILE A 389 39.00 12.17 -13.13
CA ILE A 389 39.11 10.84 -13.75
C ILE A 389 38.29 10.70 -15.04
N GLY A 390 37.54 11.73 -15.42
CA GLY A 390 36.80 11.81 -16.68
C GLY A 390 35.31 11.53 -16.55
N TRP A 391 34.53 12.01 -17.53
CA TRP A 391 33.05 12.03 -17.48
C TRP A 391 32.42 10.61 -17.43
N ARG A 392 33.06 9.60 -18.05
CA ARG A 392 32.57 8.21 -18.05
C ARG A 392 32.47 7.62 -16.65
N TRP A 393 33.37 8.02 -15.75
CA TRP A 393 33.40 7.51 -14.38
C TRP A 393 32.19 7.93 -13.55
N VAL A 394 31.53 9.04 -13.89
CA VAL A 394 30.23 9.41 -13.31
C VAL A 394 29.22 8.27 -13.50
N TYR A 395 29.21 7.67 -14.70
CA TYR A 395 28.29 6.58 -15.04
C TYR A 395 28.80 5.19 -14.65
N TYR A 396 30.12 4.94 -14.59
CA TYR A 396 30.66 3.71 -14.00
C TYR A 396 30.33 3.62 -12.49
N ILE A 397 30.53 4.71 -11.75
CA ILE A 397 30.16 4.75 -10.32
C ILE A 397 28.64 4.57 -10.18
N SER A 398 27.85 5.22 -11.04
CA SER A 398 26.39 5.01 -11.09
C SER A 398 26.01 3.54 -11.30
N THR A 399 26.72 2.83 -12.15
CA THR A 399 26.50 1.40 -12.40
C THR A 399 26.73 0.58 -11.13
N ILE A 400 27.86 0.81 -10.45
CA ILE A 400 28.21 0.08 -9.21
C ILE A 400 27.17 0.34 -8.11
N VAL A 401 26.87 1.63 -7.88
CA VAL A 401 25.93 2.06 -6.84
C VAL A 401 24.53 1.51 -7.10
N MET A 402 24.06 1.56 -8.34
CA MET A 402 22.74 1.07 -8.72
C MET A 402 22.67 -0.45 -8.75
N GLY A 403 23.76 -1.15 -9.07
CA GLY A 403 23.86 -2.60 -8.91
C GLY A 403 23.70 -3.03 -7.46
N ALA A 404 24.41 -2.39 -6.53
CA ALA A 404 24.26 -2.64 -5.09
C ALA A 404 22.84 -2.28 -4.60
N THR A 405 22.27 -1.17 -5.09
CA THR A 405 20.92 -0.75 -4.74
C THR A 405 19.85 -1.73 -5.25
N ALA A 406 20.03 -2.30 -6.44
CA ALA A 406 19.15 -3.33 -6.98
C ALA A 406 19.14 -4.59 -6.11
N VAL A 407 20.31 -5.03 -5.64
CA VAL A 407 20.43 -6.12 -4.66
C VAL A 407 19.72 -5.77 -3.35
N GLY A 408 19.91 -4.54 -2.85
CA GLY A 408 19.16 -4.05 -1.68
C GLY A 408 17.64 -4.10 -1.87
N CYS A 409 17.14 -3.76 -3.06
CA CYS A 409 15.70 -3.78 -3.35
C CYS A 409 15.08 -5.18 -3.24
N ILE A 410 15.85 -6.24 -3.47
CA ILE A 410 15.38 -7.63 -3.33
C ILE A 410 14.91 -7.90 -1.91
N PHE A 411 15.55 -7.31 -0.89
CA PHE A 411 15.20 -7.52 0.52
C PHE A 411 14.02 -6.65 1.01
N THR A 412 13.49 -5.76 0.17
CA THR A 412 12.28 -4.99 0.52
C THR A 412 11.02 -5.87 0.44
N ARG A 413 9.99 -5.50 1.22
CA ARG A 413 8.68 -6.17 1.19
C ARG A 413 7.71 -5.43 0.29
N GLU A 414 6.68 -6.13 -0.18
CA GLU A 414 5.60 -5.54 -0.96
C GLU A 414 4.72 -4.67 -0.07
N SER A 415 4.60 -3.38 -0.37
CA SER A 415 3.88 -2.43 0.46
C SER A 415 2.45 -2.19 -0.01
N ASN A 416 2.04 -2.67 -1.19
CA ASN A 416 0.66 -2.54 -1.64
C ASN A 416 -0.24 -3.54 -0.89
N ALA A 417 -1.03 -3.02 0.07
CA ALA A 417 -1.93 -3.83 0.90
C ALA A 417 -3.00 -4.56 0.06
N ASN A 418 -3.46 -3.97 -1.03
CA ASN A 418 -4.45 -4.60 -1.92
C ASN A 418 -3.84 -5.79 -2.66
N GLN A 419 -2.62 -5.64 -3.16
CA GLN A 419 -1.95 -6.75 -3.84
C GLN A 419 -1.60 -7.90 -2.88
N LEU A 420 -1.25 -7.58 -1.63
CA LEU A 420 -1.08 -8.59 -0.59
C LEU A 420 -2.41 -9.31 -0.31
N LEU A 421 -3.51 -8.57 -0.22
CA LEU A 421 -4.84 -9.14 -0.01
C LEU A 421 -5.26 -10.02 -1.19
N ASP A 422 -5.03 -9.58 -2.42
CA ASP A 422 -5.34 -10.37 -3.63
C ASP A 422 -4.50 -11.66 -3.69
N LYS A 423 -3.26 -11.65 -3.18
CA LYS A 423 -2.47 -12.88 -3.02
C LYS A 423 -3.09 -13.80 -1.98
N ILE A 424 -3.56 -13.26 -0.85
CA ILE A 424 -4.26 -14.04 0.18
C ILE A 424 -5.57 -14.60 -0.40
N VAL A 425 -6.37 -13.80 -1.10
CA VAL A 425 -7.61 -14.25 -1.75
C VAL A 425 -7.33 -15.30 -2.81
N LYS A 426 -6.29 -15.14 -3.63
CA LYS A 426 -5.89 -16.14 -4.62
C LYS A 426 -5.44 -17.43 -3.94
N GLN A 427 -4.61 -17.34 -2.91
CA GLN A 427 -4.19 -18.48 -2.13
C GLN A 427 -5.39 -19.16 -1.46
N LEU A 428 -6.34 -18.40 -0.92
CA LEU A 428 -7.59 -18.92 -0.38
C LEU A 428 -8.41 -19.60 -1.47
N ARG A 429 -8.57 -19.03 -2.66
CA ARG A 429 -9.27 -19.69 -3.77
C ARG A 429 -8.61 -21.00 -4.20
N GLU A 430 -7.28 -21.03 -4.22
CA GLU A 430 -6.48 -22.23 -4.51
C GLU A 430 -6.61 -23.27 -3.38
N GLU A 431 -6.75 -22.82 -2.14
CA GLU A 431 -6.94 -23.62 -0.93
C GLU A 431 -8.42 -23.81 -0.53
N THR A 432 -9.43 -23.34 -1.23
CA THR A 432 -10.83 -23.55 -0.77
C THR A 432 -11.75 -23.95 -1.90
N GLY A 433 -11.28 -23.89 -3.15
CA GLY A 433 -12.05 -24.19 -4.36
C GLY A 433 -13.26 -23.25 -4.58
N THR A 434 -13.52 -22.30 -3.70
CA THR A 434 -14.72 -21.44 -3.69
C THR A 434 -14.50 -20.20 -4.55
N GLN A 435 -15.30 -20.06 -5.61
CA GLN A 435 -15.21 -18.90 -6.52
C GLN A 435 -15.90 -17.64 -6.00
N ASP A 436 -16.77 -17.77 -4.98
CA ASP A 436 -17.62 -16.68 -4.48
C ASP A 436 -16.90 -15.67 -3.57
N VAL A 437 -15.64 -15.93 -3.22
CA VAL A 437 -14.90 -15.07 -2.31
C VAL A 437 -14.15 -14.00 -3.09
N GLN A 438 -14.50 -12.73 -2.86
CA GLN A 438 -13.92 -11.57 -3.51
C GLN A 438 -13.14 -10.73 -2.50
N SER A 439 -12.05 -10.08 -2.92
CA SER A 439 -11.45 -9.04 -2.07
C SER A 439 -12.44 -7.87 -1.95
N GLY A 440 -12.48 -7.16 -0.82
CA GLY A 440 -13.34 -5.96 -0.66
C GLY A 440 -13.01 -4.80 -1.60
N HIS A 441 -12.03 -5.02 -2.47
CA HIS A 441 -11.59 -4.12 -3.52
C HIS A 441 -11.80 -4.72 -4.93
N ALA A 442 -12.51 -5.84 -5.09
CA ALA A 442 -12.69 -6.52 -6.38
C ALA A 442 -13.37 -5.65 -7.45
N GLU A 443 -14.16 -4.63 -7.06
CA GLU A 443 -14.65 -3.62 -8.02
C GLU A 443 -13.52 -2.80 -8.66
N ARG A 444 -12.40 -2.56 -7.94
CA ARG A 444 -11.18 -1.94 -8.49
C ARG A 444 -10.38 -2.90 -9.37
N ALA A 445 -10.43 -4.21 -9.13
CA ALA A 445 -9.69 -5.20 -9.93
C ALA A 445 -10.36 -5.54 -11.28
N ARG A 446 -11.59 -5.07 -11.54
CA ARG A 446 -12.22 -5.12 -12.87
C ARG A 446 -11.57 -4.18 -13.90
N PHE A 447 -10.41 -3.58 -13.61
CA PHE A 447 -9.54 -3.01 -14.62
C PHE A 447 -8.99 -4.13 -15.52
N SER A 448 -9.77 -4.50 -16.53
CA SER A 448 -9.31 -5.31 -17.64
C SER A 448 -8.02 -4.70 -18.20
N VAL A 449 -6.98 -5.54 -18.40
CA VAL A 449 -5.73 -5.16 -19.08
C VAL A 449 -6.01 -4.51 -20.44
N ALA A 450 -7.17 -4.82 -21.05
CA ALA A 450 -7.63 -4.21 -22.30
C ALA A 450 -8.23 -2.79 -22.15
N ALA A 451 -8.77 -2.43 -20.98
CA ALA A 451 -9.32 -1.09 -20.69
C ALA A 451 -8.30 -0.16 -19.99
N PHE A 452 -7.27 -0.73 -19.37
CA PHE A 452 -6.17 -0.03 -18.69
C PHE A 452 -5.52 1.10 -19.51
N PRO A 453 -5.30 0.96 -20.84
CA PRO A 453 -4.64 2.01 -21.61
C PRO A 453 -5.47 3.27 -21.81
N GLN A 454 -6.80 3.17 -21.91
CA GLN A 454 -7.64 4.33 -22.24
C GLN A 454 -7.95 5.18 -21.00
N ASP A 455 -8.22 4.54 -19.86
CA ASP A 455 -8.71 5.26 -18.67
C ASP A 455 -7.62 5.66 -17.66
N ALA A 456 -6.47 4.97 -17.62
CA ALA A 456 -5.40 5.26 -16.67
C ALA A 456 -4.24 6.06 -17.28
N LEU A 457 -3.84 5.79 -18.52
CA LEU A 457 -2.69 6.46 -19.17
C LEU A 457 -3.01 7.90 -19.59
N PHE A 458 -4.22 8.17 -20.10
CA PHE A 458 -4.58 9.52 -20.57
C PHE A 458 -5.18 10.40 -19.48
N ARG A 459 -5.42 9.85 -18.28
CA ARG A 459 -6.02 10.59 -17.16
C ARG A 459 -5.14 11.74 -16.65
N PRO A 460 -3.81 11.58 -16.48
CA PRO A 460 -2.95 12.71 -16.10
C PRO A 460 -3.01 13.87 -17.11
N LEU A 461 -2.99 13.55 -18.41
CA LEU A 461 -3.12 14.55 -19.49
C LEU A 461 -4.51 15.23 -19.47
N LYS A 462 -5.57 14.44 -19.25
CA LYS A 462 -6.93 14.96 -19.09
C LYS A 462 -7.03 15.89 -17.89
N PHE A 463 -6.45 15.54 -16.74
CA PHE A 463 -6.43 16.39 -15.54
C PHE A 463 -5.71 17.71 -15.80
N LEU A 464 -4.57 17.68 -16.50
CA LEU A 464 -3.82 18.88 -16.84
C LEU A 464 -4.64 19.88 -17.67
N VAL A 465 -5.51 19.40 -18.57
CA VAL A 465 -6.31 20.26 -19.47
C VAL A 465 -7.66 20.63 -18.85
N THR A 466 -8.28 19.71 -18.12
CA THR A 466 -9.69 19.85 -17.68
C THR A 466 -9.84 20.30 -16.24
N ASP A 467 -8.82 20.10 -15.40
CA ASP A 467 -8.87 20.47 -13.99
C ASP A 467 -7.97 21.69 -13.70
N PRO A 468 -8.56 22.88 -13.47
CA PRO A 468 -7.80 24.09 -13.18
C PRO A 468 -6.88 23.94 -11.97
N LEU A 469 -7.27 23.16 -10.96
CA LEU A 469 -6.49 23.00 -9.74
C LEU A 469 -5.19 22.26 -10.02
N VAL A 470 -5.27 21.12 -10.74
CA VAL A 470 -4.09 20.35 -11.16
C VAL A 470 -3.21 21.19 -12.08
N PHE A 471 -3.80 21.92 -13.04
CA PHE A 471 -3.06 22.79 -13.95
C PHE A 471 -2.21 23.82 -13.22
N PHE A 472 -2.78 24.56 -12.28
CA PHE A 472 -2.03 25.56 -11.51
C PHE A 472 -0.94 24.94 -10.64
N CYS A 473 -1.23 23.85 -9.93
CA CYS A 473 -0.22 23.12 -9.16
C CYS A 473 0.94 22.64 -10.06
N ALA A 474 0.62 22.11 -11.25
CA ALA A 474 1.60 21.62 -12.21
C ALA A 474 2.49 22.76 -12.75
N VAL A 475 1.91 23.89 -13.14
CA VAL A 475 2.66 25.06 -13.65
C VAL A 475 3.61 25.62 -12.58
N LEU A 476 3.10 25.82 -11.36
CA LEU A 476 3.91 26.37 -10.26
C LEU A 476 5.09 25.47 -9.90
N CYS A 477 4.85 24.17 -9.78
CA CYS A 477 5.90 23.19 -9.52
C CYS A 477 6.91 23.13 -10.68
N ALA A 478 6.42 23.17 -11.92
CA ALA A 478 7.26 23.07 -13.10
C ALA A 478 8.20 24.26 -13.28
N ILE A 479 7.74 25.46 -12.96
CA ILE A 479 8.58 26.66 -13.01
C ILE A 479 9.70 26.56 -11.98
N ALA A 480 9.40 26.24 -10.71
CA ALA A 480 10.43 26.14 -9.68
C ALA A 480 11.49 25.08 -10.01
N PHE A 481 11.06 23.92 -10.51
CA PHE A 481 11.99 22.85 -10.86
C PHE A 481 12.79 23.17 -12.13
N GLY A 482 12.13 23.72 -13.16
CA GLY A 482 12.79 24.17 -14.38
C GLY A 482 13.84 25.23 -14.11
N LEU A 483 13.55 26.18 -13.21
CA LEU A 483 14.49 27.21 -12.77
C LEU A 483 15.75 26.59 -12.17
N ILE A 484 15.66 25.58 -11.30
CA ILE A 484 16.87 24.94 -10.74
C ILE A 484 17.70 24.27 -11.82
N TYR A 485 17.07 23.57 -12.78
CA TYR A 485 17.81 23.00 -13.91
C TYR A 485 18.47 24.09 -14.77
N GLY A 486 17.81 25.24 -14.96
CA GLY A 486 18.45 26.41 -15.56
C GLY A 486 19.64 26.91 -14.72
N LEU A 487 19.53 26.92 -13.40
CA LEU A 487 20.61 27.36 -12.52
C LEU A 487 21.88 26.52 -12.69
N THR A 488 21.79 25.22 -13.04
CA THR A 488 22.96 24.36 -13.32
C THR A 488 23.96 24.94 -14.30
N GLU A 489 23.49 25.59 -15.35
CA GLU A 489 24.37 26.24 -16.31
C GLU A 489 24.69 27.68 -15.88
N SER A 490 23.69 28.42 -15.41
CA SER A 490 23.87 29.84 -15.10
C SER A 490 24.88 30.10 -13.98
N LEU A 491 24.96 29.24 -12.96
CA LEU A 491 25.85 29.44 -11.82
C LEU A 491 27.32 29.36 -12.26
N THR A 492 27.64 28.43 -13.15
CA THR A 492 28.98 28.34 -13.75
C THR A 492 29.31 29.60 -14.53
N ILE A 493 28.40 30.11 -15.36
CA ILE A 493 28.60 31.36 -16.12
C ILE A 493 28.82 32.55 -15.18
N VAL A 494 28.03 32.64 -14.11
CA VAL A 494 28.08 33.76 -13.16
C VAL A 494 29.36 33.78 -12.32
N TYR A 495 29.75 32.64 -11.74
CA TYR A 495 30.87 32.60 -10.80
C TYR A 495 32.25 32.50 -11.46
N THR A 496 32.31 32.02 -12.71
CA THR A 496 33.56 32.07 -13.50
C THR A 496 33.83 33.47 -14.05
N ALA A 497 32.81 34.32 -14.18
CA ALA A 497 32.95 35.68 -14.68
C ALA A 497 33.72 36.61 -13.71
N PRO A 498 34.44 37.62 -14.21
CA PRO A 498 35.03 38.67 -13.38
C PRO A 498 33.94 39.44 -12.61
N PRO A 499 34.14 39.80 -11.33
CA PRO A 499 35.40 39.73 -10.58
C PRO A 499 35.58 38.45 -9.73
N PHE A 500 34.67 37.47 -9.81
CA PHE A 500 34.69 36.31 -8.92
C PHE A 500 35.80 35.31 -9.29
N HIS A 501 36.05 35.08 -10.58
CA HIS A 501 37.15 34.23 -11.07
C HIS A 501 37.19 32.81 -10.47
N PHE A 502 36.02 32.23 -10.15
CA PHE A 502 36.01 30.86 -9.63
C PHE A 502 36.43 29.88 -10.73
N SER A 503 37.12 28.81 -10.32
CA SER A 503 37.30 27.64 -11.19
C SER A 503 35.95 26.96 -11.44
N GLN A 504 35.84 26.13 -12.46
CA GLN A 504 34.62 25.35 -12.72
C GLN A 504 34.24 24.49 -11.51
N ASN A 505 35.23 23.86 -10.86
CA ASN A 505 35.04 23.08 -9.63
C ASN A 505 34.47 23.95 -8.51
N ASN A 506 35.06 25.13 -8.25
CA ASN A 506 34.61 26.01 -7.18
C ASN A 506 33.23 26.63 -7.47
N SER A 507 32.92 26.88 -8.75
CA SER A 507 31.61 27.40 -9.17
C SER A 507 30.48 26.42 -8.87
N SER A 508 30.74 25.10 -8.99
CA SER A 508 29.75 24.08 -8.63
C SER A 508 29.35 24.11 -7.15
N LEU A 509 30.22 24.60 -6.25
CA LEU A 509 29.92 24.70 -4.81
C LEU A 509 28.81 25.71 -4.49
N ALA A 510 28.42 26.59 -5.43
CA ALA A 510 27.26 27.45 -5.26
C ALA A 510 25.96 26.66 -5.02
N PHE A 511 25.89 25.40 -5.47
CA PHE A 511 24.79 24.49 -5.17
C PHE A 511 24.65 24.14 -3.69
N VAL A 512 25.72 24.27 -2.89
CA VAL A 512 25.65 24.09 -1.43
C VAL A 512 24.72 25.14 -0.80
N ALA A 513 24.68 26.37 -1.33
CA ALA A 513 23.75 27.38 -0.86
C ALA A 513 22.29 26.98 -1.11
N ILE A 514 22.00 26.39 -2.28
CA ILE A 514 20.67 25.83 -2.60
C ILE A 514 20.33 24.70 -1.62
N ALA A 515 21.26 23.76 -1.39
CA ALA A 515 21.08 22.65 -0.46
C ALA A 515 20.80 23.10 0.99
N ILE A 516 21.48 24.16 1.48
CA ILE A 516 21.18 24.76 2.79
C ILE A 516 19.74 25.28 2.83
N GLY A 517 19.30 25.96 1.77
CA GLY A 517 17.92 26.41 1.61
C GLY A 517 16.91 25.28 1.69
N GLU A 518 17.17 24.18 0.99
CA GLU A 518 16.32 22.99 0.98
C GLU A 518 16.13 22.41 2.39
N VAL A 519 17.20 22.35 3.20
CA VAL A 519 17.16 21.86 4.60
C VAL A 519 16.35 22.77 5.52
N LEU A 520 16.37 24.09 5.29
CA LEU A 520 15.57 25.05 6.07
C LEU A 520 14.05 24.84 5.92
N ASN A 521 13.60 24.01 4.97
CA ASN A 521 12.20 23.61 4.85
C ASN A 521 11.66 22.86 6.09
N ILE A 522 12.53 22.39 6.99
CA ILE A 522 12.12 21.83 8.29
C ILE A 522 11.19 22.76 9.09
N LEU A 523 11.39 24.07 8.95
CA LEU A 523 10.68 25.09 9.74
C LEU A 523 9.17 25.06 9.46
N PRO A 524 8.70 25.16 8.19
CA PRO A 524 7.32 24.87 7.83
C PRO A 524 6.79 23.52 8.33
N ARG A 525 7.58 22.44 8.30
CA ARG A 525 7.11 21.11 8.69
C ARG A 525 6.85 20.99 10.19
N ILE A 526 7.65 21.67 11.03
CA ILE A 526 7.40 21.76 12.48
C ILE A 526 6.06 22.47 12.73
N TYR A 527 5.76 23.53 11.97
CA TYR A 527 4.48 24.22 12.05
C TYR A 527 3.30 23.34 11.61
N ASP A 528 3.44 22.58 10.52
CA ASP A 528 2.41 21.65 10.05
C ASP A 528 2.14 20.54 11.08
N ALA A 529 3.18 19.99 11.70
CA ALA A 529 3.04 19.02 12.78
C ALA A 529 2.33 19.60 14.01
N TYR A 530 2.61 20.86 14.35
CA TYR A 530 1.91 21.59 15.41
C TYR A 530 0.43 21.79 15.09
N ILE A 531 0.10 22.24 13.88
CA ILE A 531 -1.28 22.38 13.38
C ILE A 531 -1.99 21.03 13.48
N TYR A 532 -1.39 19.97 12.95
CA TYR A 532 -1.97 18.63 12.96
C TYR A 532 -2.35 18.18 14.38
N LYS A 533 -1.42 18.33 15.34
CA LYS A 533 -1.67 18.01 16.76
C LYS A 533 -2.79 18.86 17.36
N LYS A 534 -2.89 20.13 16.98
CA LYS A 534 -3.95 21.04 17.45
C LYS A 534 -5.33 20.59 16.95
N TYR A 535 -5.47 20.32 15.65
CA TYR A 535 -6.74 19.88 15.05
C TYR A 535 -7.17 18.49 15.54
N ARG A 536 -6.20 17.59 15.79
CA ARG A 536 -6.47 16.28 16.39
C ARG A 536 -7.08 16.42 17.80
N LYS A 537 -6.52 17.28 18.65
CA LYS A 537 -7.07 17.51 20.01
C LYS A 537 -8.48 18.10 19.99
N THR A 538 -8.79 18.94 19.00
CA THR A 538 -10.11 19.58 18.88
C THR A 538 -11.11 18.75 18.08
N HIS A 539 -10.75 17.54 17.64
CA HIS A 539 -11.58 16.68 16.79
C HIS A 539 -12.13 17.39 15.53
N GLN A 540 -11.35 18.35 15.03
CA GLN A 540 -11.74 19.16 13.87
C GLN A 540 -11.20 18.53 12.59
N ARG A 541 -12.02 18.59 11.54
CA ARG A 541 -11.68 18.13 10.19
C ARG A 541 -10.42 18.84 9.68
N ILE A 542 -9.39 18.08 9.32
CA ILE A 542 -8.19 18.62 8.67
C ILE A 542 -8.45 18.73 7.17
N LEU A 543 -8.46 19.96 6.66
CA LEU A 543 -8.61 20.24 5.23
C LEU A 543 -7.24 20.25 4.53
N PRO A 544 -7.14 19.79 3.27
CA PRO A 544 -5.91 19.90 2.48
C PRO A 544 -5.37 21.35 2.41
N GLU A 545 -6.27 22.33 2.40
CA GLU A 545 -5.93 23.76 2.36
C GLU A 545 -5.13 24.22 3.60
N SER A 546 -5.28 23.55 4.75
CA SER A 546 -4.51 23.87 5.96
C SER A 546 -3.02 23.56 5.83
N LYS A 547 -2.62 22.72 4.85
CA LYS A 547 -1.23 22.34 4.59
C LYS A 547 -0.55 23.22 3.54
N ILE A 548 -1.30 24.09 2.84
CA ILE A 548 -0.76 24.97 1.79
C ILE A 548 -0.24 26.31 2.36
N THR A 549 -0.28 26.51 3.67
CA THR A 549 0.06 27.80 4.31
C THR A 549 1.52 28.20 4.12
N SER A 550 2.46 27.24 4.11
CA SER A 550 3.89 27.53 3.88
C SER A 550 4.15 28.07 2.47
N PHE A 551 3.33 27.66 1.50
CA PHE A 551 3.42 28.11 0.11
C PHE A 551 3.29 29.64 -0.03
N ALA A 552 2.52 30.28 0.87
CA ALA A 552 2.36 31.74 0.89
C ALA A 552 3.61 32.51 1.35
N VAL A 553 4.52 31.85 2.07
CA VAL A 553 5.83 32.41 2.42
C VAL A 553 6.86 32.04 1.36
N SER A 554 6.77 30.82 0.85
CA SER A 554 7.70 30.28 -0.14
C SER A 554 7.67 31.03 -1.48
N ALA A 555 6.51 31.32 -2.06
CA ALA A 555 6.49 31.94 -3.38
C ALA A 555 7.07 33.37 -3.43
N PRO A 556 6.76 34.27 -2.46
CA PRO A 556 7.48 35.54 -2.34
C PRO A 556 8.98 35.36 -2.08
N SER A 557 9.37 34.36 -1.28
CA SER A 557 10.78 34.05 -1.01
C SER A 557 11.55 33.69 -2.29
N LEU A 558 10.95 32.92 -3.21
CA LEU A 558 11.55 32.62 -4.52
C LEU A 558 11.83 33.89 -5.33
N ALA A 559 10.85 34.79 -5.41
CA ALA A 559 10.97 36.05 -6.14
C ALA A 559 12.06 36.95 -5.52
N ILE A 560 12.04 37.12 -4.20
CA ILE A 560 13.05 37.91 -3.48
C ILE A 560 14.44 37.31 -3.66
N GLY A 561 14.58 35.98 -3.56
CA GLY A 561 15.85 35.27 -3.75
C GLY A 561 16.43 35.48 -5.15
N LEU A 562 15.59 35.38 -6.19
CA LEU A 562 16.01 35.63 -7.58
C LEU A 562 16.34 37.09 -7.84
N TRP A 563 15.62 38.05 -7.27
CA TRP A 563 15.96 39.48 -7.38
C TRP A 563 17.27 39.80 -6.66
N LEU A 564 17.45 39.27 -5.45
CA LEU A 564 18.70 39.40 -4.70
C LEU A 564 19.87 38.83 -5.53
N PHE A 565 19.70 37.63 -6.10
CA PHE A 565 20.72 37.04 -6.97
C PHE A 565 20.97 37.89 -8.23
N ALA A 566 19.93 38.34 -8.93
CA ALA A 566 20.04 39.12 -10.17
C ALA A 566 20.84 40.42 -10.01
N TRP A 567 20.74 41.06 -8.85
CA TRP A 567 21.35 42.37 -8.56
C TRP A 567 22.55 42.30 -7.62
N THR A 568 23.13 41.11 -7.42
CA THR A 568 24.37 40.92 -6.66
C THR A 568 25.44 40.15 -7.44
N ILE A 569 25.19 39.89 -8.73
CA ILE A 569 26.06 39.14 -9.63
C ILE A 569 26.67 40.04 -10.73
N PRO A 570 27.84 39.68 -11.30
CA PRO A 570 28.41 40.34 -12.46
C PRO A 570 27.58 40.11 -13.74
N PRO A 571 27.76 40.92 -14.80
CA PRO A 571 28.76 41.99 -14.95
C PRO A 571 28.32 43.38 -14.45
N ARG A 572 27.03 43.63 -14.20
CA ARG A 572 26.57 44.98 -13.79
C ARG A 572 26.94 45.35 -12.36
N VAL A 573 27.03 44.35 -11.49
CA VAL A 573 27.34 44.55 -10.08
C VAL A 573 28.62 43.79 -9.76
N THR A 574 29.71 44.54 -9.54
CA THR A 574 31.06 43.99 -9.34
C THR A 574 31.64 44.28 -7.95
N CYS A 575 31.03 45.20 -7.19
CA CYS A 575 31.49 45.60 -5.86
C CYS A 575 30.89 44.78 -4.71
N VAL A 576 29.97 43.85 -5.00
CA VAL A 576 29.29 43.04 -3.98
C VAL A 576 30.05 41.72 -3.79
N PRO A 577 30.36 41.32 -2.53
CA PRO A 577 30.97 40.03 -2.25
C PRO A 577 30.09 38.86 -2.70
N TRP A 578 30.71 37.82 -3.27
CA TRP A 578 30.02 36.61 -3.73
C TRP A 578 29.09 35.94 -2.68
N PRO A 579 29.34 35.97 -1.34
CA PRO A 579 28.43 35.34 -0.38
C PRO A 579 27.02 35.95 -0.40
N VAL A 580 26.89 37.24 -0.74
CA VAL A 580 25.58 37.92 -0.80
C VAL A 580 24.72 37.32 -1.91
N SER A 581 25.32 37.02 -3.06
CA SER A 581 24.62 36.33 -4.15
C SER A 581 24.17 34.91 -3.75
N MET A 582 24.98 34.21 -2.95
CA MET A 582 24.63 32.87 -2.44
C MET A 582 23.47 32.91 -1.44
N MET A 583 23.28 34.00 -0.68
CA MET A 583 22.10 34.16 0.18
C MET A 583 20.79 34.12 -0.63
N GLY A 584 20.79 34.69 -1.85
CA GLY A 584 19.65 34.58 -2.76
C GLY A 584 19.36 33.13 -3.15
N LEU A 585 20.41 32.34 -3.38
CA LEU A 585 20.29 30.90 -3.72
C LEU A 585 19.73 30.06 -2.56
N ILE A 586 20.01 30.41 -1.30
CA ILE A 586 19.38 29.78 -0.12
C ILE A 586 17.85 29.96 -0.17
N MET A 587 17.37 31.16 -0.51
CA MET A 587 15.94 31.43 -0.62
C MET A 587 15.30 30.67 -1.79
N VAL A 588 16.02 30.54 -2.91
CA VAL A 588 15.58 29.73 -4.06
C VAL A 588 15.46 28.25 -3.68
N GLY A 589 16.47 27.68 -3.01
CA GLY A 589 16.46 26.28 -2.55
C GLY A 589 15.33 25.99 -1.55
N PHE A 590 15.13 26.88 -0.58
CA PHE A 590 13.99 26.79 0.35
C PHE A 590 12.66 26.72 -0.41
N SER A 591 12.50 27.58 -1.41
CA SER A 591 11.23 27.73 -2.10
C SER A 591 10.93 26.58 -3.04
N ALA A 592 11.92 26.10 -3.78
CA ALA A 592 11.73 24.98 -4.69
C ALA A 592 11.43 23.66 -3.96
N ASN A 593 12.05 23.44 -2.80
CA ASN A 593 11.72 22.30 -1.95
C ASN A 593 10.28 22.41 -1.40
N ASP A 594 9.89 23.58 -0.91
CA ASP A 594 8.53 23.78 -0.37
C ASP A 594 7.46 23.58 -1.45
N PHE A 595 7.67 24.09 -2.66
CA PHE A 595 6.75 23.90 -3.79
C PHE A 595 6.56 22.41 -4.10
N SER A 596 7.65 21.65 -4.09
CA SER A 596 7.61 20.21 -4.36
C SER A 596 6.88 19.46 -3.24
N TYR A 597 7.16 19.78 -1.97
CA TYR A 597 6.46 19.13 -0.86
C TYR A 597 4.96 19.46 -0.86
N VAL A 598 4.63 20.75 -0.89
CA VAL A 598 3.28 21.24 -0.62
C VAL A 598 2.33 20.93 -1.77
N LEU A 599 2.75 21.13 -3.02
CA LEU A 599 1.86 20.94 -4.17
C LEU A 599 1.60 19.46 -4.45
N PHE A 600 2.60 18.59 -4.28
CA PHE A 600 2.39 17.13 -4.37
C PHE A 600 1.53 16.62 -3.21
N GLY A 601 1.79 17.08 -1.98
CA GLY A 601 0.98 16.74 -0.81
C GLY A 601 -0.47 17.19 -0.96
N TYR A 602 -0.69 18.43 -1.40
CA TYR A 602 -2.03 18.98 -1.63
C TYR A 602 -2.79 18.22 -2.72
N ALA A 603 -2.13 17.85 -3.82
CA ALA A 603 -2.74 17.03 -4.87
C ALA A 603 -3.08 15.62 -4.36
N THR A 604 -2.21 15.02 -3.56
CA THR A 604 -2.45 13.69 -2.97
C THR A 604 -3.67 13.72 -2.05
N ASP A 605 -3.72 14.68 -1.13
CA ASP A 605 -4.80 14.80 -0.16
C ASP A 605 -6.13 15.28 -0.79
N SER A 606 -6.09 16.00 -1.91
CA SER A 606 -7.31 16.53 -2.56
C SER A 606 -8.01 15.50 -3.45
N TYR A 607 -7.27 14.58 -4.08
CA TYR A 607 -7.82 13.70 -5.12
C TYR A 607 -8.06 12.26 -4.67
N GLY A 608 -7.61 11.85 -3.47
CA GLY A 608 -7.91 10.54 -2.89
C GLY A 608 -7.67 9.38 -3.86
N LYS A 609 -8.74 8.71 -4.31
CA LYS A 609 -8.69 7.63 -5.32
C LYS A 609 -7.99 8.00 -6.64
N TYR A 610 -7.90 9.28 -6.98
CA TYR A 610 -7.26 9.78 -8.20
C TYR A 610 -5.94 10.52 -7.92
N ALA A 611 -5.40 10.43 -6.70
CA ALA A 611 -4.16 11.09 -6.28
C ALA A 611 -2.98 10.76 -7.21
N ALA A 612 -2.80 9.48 -7.53
CA ALA A 612 -1.76 8.99 -8.44
C ALA A 612 -1.74 9.74 -9.77
N SER A 613 -2.91 9.88 -10.42
CA SER A 613 -3.02 10.57 -11.72
C SER A 613 -2.77 12.07 -11.63
N ALA A 614 -3.18 12.73 -10.54
CA ALA A 614 -2.92 14.14 -10.31
C ALA A 614 -1.42 14.40 -10.08
N VAL A 615 -0.77 13.57 -9.27
CA VAL A 615 0.68 13.59 -9.02
C VAL A 615 1.47 13.35 -10.31
N SER A 616 1.06 12.38 -11.14
CA SER A 616 1.65 12.15 -12.46
C SER A 616 1.54 13.37 -13.37
N ALA A 617 0.42 14.10 -13.38
CA ALA A 617 0.25 15.30 -14.19
C ALA A 617 1.20 16.45 -13.78
N ILE A 618 1.38 16.63 -12.46
CA ILE A 618 2.35 17.59 -11.90
C ILE A 618 3.78 17.17 -12.28
N SER A 619 4.14 15.90 -12.08
CA SER A 619 5.49 15.40 -12.41
C SER A 619 5.80 15.50 -13.90
N LEU A 620 4.83 15.22 -14.78
CA LEU A 620 4.95 15.36 -16.23
C LEU A 620 5.33 16.79 -16.61
N THR A 621 4.55 17.77 -16.16
CA THR A 621 4.78 19.19 -16.50
C THR A 621 6.12 19.66 -15.94
N ARG A 622 6.46 19.21 -14.73
CA ARG A 622 7.73 19.50 -14.06
C ARG A 622 8.94 19.01 -14.83
N THR A 623 8.92 17.75 -15.24
CA THR A 623 10.04 17.11 -15.97
C THR A 623 10.19 17.67 -17.38
N MET A 624 9.08 17.97 -18.07
CA MET A 624 9.12 18.63 -19.39
C MET A 624 9.77 20.01 -19.31
N THR A 625 9.37 20.84 -18.35
CA THR A 625 9.95 22.17 -18.18
C THR A 625 11.44 22.08 -17.84
N ALA A 626 11.83 21.17 -16.93
CA ALA A 626 13.23 20.89 -16.64
C ALA A 626 14.03 20.41 -17.87
N ALA A 627 13.41 19.68 -18.79
CA ALA A 627 14.06 19.19 -20.02
C ALA A 627 14.38 20.31 -21.01
N ILE A 628 13.56 21.37 -21.02
CA ILE A 628 13.65 22.49 -21.96
C ILE A 628 14.60 23.58 -21.46
N PHE A 629 14.61 23.87 -20.15
CA PHE A 629 15.36 24.99 -19.57
C PHE A 629 16.87 24.99 -19.94
N PRO A 630 17.61 23.87 -19.80
CA PRO A 630 19.04 23.84 -20.13
C PRO A 630 19.36 24.14 -21.60
N ILE A 631 18.42 23.89 -22.53
CA ILE A 631 18.64 24.03 -23.99
C ILE A 631 18.85 25.50 -24.39
N PHE A 632 18.17 26.43 -23.72
CA PHE A 632 18.22 27.87 -24.01
C PHE A 632 18.94 28.70 -22.94
N THR A 633 19.19 28.14 -21.76
CA THR A 633 19.77 28.89 -20.63
C THR A 633 21.14 29.47 -20.99
N HIS A 634 21.99 28.69 -21.65
CA HIS A 634 23.32 29.16 -22.05
C HIS A 634 23.23 30.40 -22.95
N GLN A 635 22.39 30.35 -23.99
CA GLN A 635 22.18 31.44 -24.94
C GLN A 635 21.51 32.65 -24.26
N MET A 636 20.61 32.41 -23.32
CA MET A 636 19.96 33.47 -22.54
C MET A 636 20.97 34.24 -21.68
N TYR A 637 21.84 33.54 -20.94
CA TYR A 637 22.82 34.16 -20.04
C TYR A 637 23.98 34.82 -20.81
N THR A 638 24.45 34.20 -21.89
CA THR A 638 25.54 34.76 -22.71
C THR A 638 25.06 35.89 -23.63
N GLY A 639 23.84 35.83 -24.15
CA GLY A 639 23.29 36.82 -25.08
C GLY A 639 22.69 38.06 -24.41
N LEU A 640 21.93 37.88 -23.32
CA LEU A 640 21.30 39.00 -22.59
C LEU A 640 22.17 39.54 -21.44
N GLY A 641 23.16 38.74 -21.00
CA GLY A 641 23.93 38.98 -19.78
C GLY A 641 23.22 38.48 -18.53
N SER A 642 24.00 38.03 -17.54
CA SER A 642 23.51 37.34 -16.35
C SER A 642 22.49 38.15 -15.53
N ASN A 643 22.70 39.47 -15.38
CA ASN A 643 21.76 40.31 -14.63
C ASN A 643 20.37 40.38 -15.30
N VAL A 644 20.32 40.53 -16.63
CA VAL A 644 19.04 40.60 -17.38
C VAL A 644 18.35 39.25 -17.38
N ALA A 645 19.09 38.19 -17.69
CA ALA A 645 18.59 36.82 -17.71
C ALA A 645 17.93 36.44 -16.37
N THR A 646 18.63 36.64 -15.25
CA THR A 646 18.07 36.36 -13.92
C THR A 646 16.91 37.30 -13.57
N SER A 647 16.96 38.58 -13.99
CA SER A 647 15.84 39.52 -13.74
C SER A 647 14.54 39.10 -14.45
N ILE A 648 14.63 38.51 -15.64
CA ILE A 648 13.46 37.94 -16.35
C ILE A 648 12.87 36.80 -15.52
N LEU A 649 13.71 35.88 -15.02
CA LEU A 649 13.27 34.79 -14.15
C LEU A 649 12.66 35.30 -12.84
N ALA A 650 13.25 36.34 -12.23
CA ALA A 650 12.74 36.98 -11.03
C ALA A 650 11.39 37.69 -11.26
N ALA A 651 11.21 38.34 -12.41
CA ALA A 651 9.94 38.96 -12.79
C ALA A 651 8.83 37.92 -12.95
N VAL A 652 9.12 36.79 -13.60
CA VAL A 652 8.19 35.65 -13.72
C VAL A 652 7.83 35.13 -12.33
N ALA A 653 8.81 34.87 -11.46
CA ALA A 653 8.56 34.43 -10.08
C ALA A 653 7.72 35.45 -9.28
N SER A 654 7.90 36.75 -9.53
CA SER A 654 7.12 37.83 -8.88
C SER A 654 5.65 37.80 -9.28
N VAL A 655 5.34 37.49 -10.54
CA VAL A 655 3.94 37.30 -10.98
C VAL A 655 3.30 36.14 -10.22
N PHE A 656 4.05 35.05 -10.04
CA PHE A 656 3.53 33.87 -9.34
C PHE A 656 3.47 34.03 -7.81
N ALA A 657 4.18 34.99 -7.22
CA ALA A 657 4.16 35.24 -5.77
C ALA A 657 2.76 35.61 -5.23
N VAL A 658 1.84 36.06 -6.09
CA VAL A 658 0.44 36.36 -5.73
C VAL A 658 -0.43 35.10 -5.69
N THR A 659 -0.07 34.06 -6.44
CA THR A 659 -0.85 32.83 -6.60
C THR A 659 -1.19 32.11 -5.28
N PRO A 660 -0.27 31.96 -4.30
CA PRO A 660 -0.59 31.33 -3.03
C PRO A 660 -1.74 32.02 -2.27
N PHE A 661 -1.81 33.35 -2.30
CA PHE A 661 -2.86 34.09 -1.60
C PHE A 661 -4.22 33.88 -2.25
N LEU A 662 -4.25 33.72 -3.58
CA LEU A 662 -5.45 33.33 -4.31
C LEU A 662 -5.86 31.89 -3.96
N PHE A 663 -4.91 30.97 -3.86
CA PHE A 663 -5.16 29.59 -3.45
C PHE A 663 -5.66 29.48 -2.02
N LEU A 664 -5.09 30.23 -1.07
CA LEU A 664 -5.56 30.23 0.32
C LEU A 664 -7.00 30.77 0.45
N ARG A 665 -7.38 31.75 -0.39
CA ARG A 665 -8.71 32.36 -0.34
C ARG A 665 -9.78 31.58 -1.13
N TYR A 666 -9.40 30.99 -2.26
CA TYR A 666 -10.34 30.36 -3.20
C TYR A 666 -10.14 28.86 -3.38
N GLY A 667 -9.12 28.25 -2.78
CA GLY A 667 -8.74 26.85 -2.96
C GLY A 667 -9.87 25.87 -2.66
N GLN A 668 -10.58 26.08 -1.55
CA GLN A 668 -11.73 25.23 -1.20
C GLN A 668 -12.83 25.30 -2.28
N ARG A 669 -13.13 26.49 -2.81
CA ARG A 669 -14.12 26.65 -3.90
C ARG A 669 -13.66 26.00 -5.20
N LEU A 670 -12.36 26.08 -5.50
CA LEU A 670 -11.78 25.42 -6.66
C LEU A 670 -11.84 23.89 -6.53
N ARG A 671 -11.58 23.36 -5.32
CA ARG A 671 -11.68 21.92 -5.03
C ARG A 671 -13.12 21.41 -5.18
N HIS A 672 -14.12 22.11 -4.66
CA HIS A 672 -15.53 21.71 -4.84
C HIS A 672 -16.02 21.80 -6.30
N ARG A 673 -15.37 22.61 -7.14
CA ARG A 673 -15.67 22.67 -8.58
C ARG A 673 -15.02 21.53 -9.37
N SER A 674 -13.99 20.88 -8.83
CA SER A 674 -13.40 19.70 -9.45
C SER A 674 -14.31 18.50 -9.23
N LYS A 675 -14.78 17.91 -10.33
CA LYS A 675 -15.59 16.68 -10.32
C LYS A 675 -14.84 15.50 -9.69
N PHE A 676 -13.51 15.51 -9.69
CA PHE A 676 -12.68 14.39 -9.21
C PHE A 676 -12.24 14.57 -7.76
N ALA A 677 -12.02 15.80 -7.30
CA ALA A 677 -11.64 16.08 -5.92
C ALA A 677 -12.85 16.08 -4.95
N ALA A 678 -14.07 16.33 -5.45
CA ALA A 678 -15.30 16.29 -4.65
C ALA A 678 -15.63 14.88 -4.12
N ASP A 679 -15.30 13.82 -4.85
CA ASP A 679 -15.53 12.42 -4.42
C ASP A 679 -14.70 12.01 -3.17
N ASN A 680 -13.63 12.75 -2.85
CA ASN A 680 -12.77 12.45 -1.69
C ASN A 680 -13.37 12.98 -0.37
N GLU A 681 -14.54 13.64 -0.42
CA GLU A 681 -15.10 14.32 0.74
C GLU A 681 -15.57 13.33 1.83
N GLN A 682 -16.20 12.23 1.42
CA GLN A 682 -16.62 11.13 2.31
C GLN A 682 -15.42 10.37 2.92
N ALA A 683 -14.35 10.17 2.14
CA ALA A 683 -13.15 9.49 2.63
C ALA A 683 -12.43 10.34 3.70
N LEU A 684 -12.36 11.67 3.48
CA LEU A 684 -11.88 12.60 4.50
C LEU A 684 -12.77 12.55 5.76
N GLU A 685 -14.10 12.44 5.63
CA GLU A 685 -14.99 12.28 6.80
C GLU A 685 -14.75 10.96 7.55
N LEU A 686 -14.58 9.84 6.83
CA LEU A 686 -14.24 8.53 7.40
C LEU A 686 -12.87 8.49 8.10
N GLU A 687 -11.85 9.16 7.54
CA GLU A 687 -10.53 9.28 8.18
C GLU A 687 -10.62 10.05 9.50
N ASN A 688 -11.49 11.08 9.57
CA ASN A 688 -11.75 11.82 10.81
C ASN A 688 -12.59 11.03 11.82
N LEU A 689 -13.42 10.08 11.39
CA LEU A 689 -14.18 9.19 12.29
C LEU A 689 -13.25 8.22 13.02
N HIS A 690 -12.27 7.61 12.34
CA HIS A 690 -11.26 6.75 12.97
C HIS A 690 -10.36 7.50 13.97
N MET A 691 -10.29 8.84 13.89
CA MET A 691 -9.59 9.65 14.89
C MET A 691 -10.38 9.82 16.20
N LYS A 692 -11.68 9.52 16.22
CA LYS A 692 -12.51 9.52 17.45
C LYS A 692 -12.35 8.25 18.29
N ASP A 693 -11.94 7.13 17.67
CA ASP A 693 -11.95 5.81 18.31
C ASP A 693 -10.61 5.43 18.98
N LYS A 694 -9.69 6.39 19.14
CA LYS A 694 -8.37 6.18 19.80
C LYS A 694 -8.11 7.18 20.92
N ASP A 695 -9.07 7.31 21.82
CA ASP A 695 -8.87 7.85 23.18
C ASP A 695 -8.72 6.72 24.20
#